data_AF-A0A560DYC2-F1
#
_entry.id   AF-A0A560DYC2-F1
#
_cell.length_a   1.000
_cell.length_b   1.000
_cell.length_c   1.000
_cell.angle_alpha   90.00
_cell.angle_beta   90.00
_cell.angle_gamma   90.00
#
_symmetry.space_group_name_H-M   'P 1'
#
loop_
_entity.id
_entity.type
_entity.pdbx_description
1 polymer ?
#
loop_
_entity_poly.entity_id
_entity_poly.type
_entity_poly.pdbx_seq_one_letter_code
_entity_poly.pdbx_strand_id
1 'polypeptide(L)'
;MKRYRPHILVAIALAVVLSTGWHASLRNALTDLRFAWQSRAASGNVVVVAIDAPSIEQIGVWPWPRRLHAELLHRLEAAGAQDVAFDVDFSTPSDPASDEAFVKALRDVGGSTILPSFKQATPNGGAVHVNRPLKPFSNQSWPALVNVAVESDGLVRRYPFGEKFGDALVPSMAVVLAGQDAGRRPPFLIDFGIRAASIPRVSYVDVLRGDTATLDKLRDKKIIIGATALELGDRFSVPNGGIISGPVLQALAAESILQNRTLRWTSDIGMVLGLAAICLMMMYSWRRLAPGLRVAILVAAGAAVELTAAFVQARWPLVIDTSLFHIAIIAYLTAIALDEIDFRSLLGRIAESRFHRIAMSLGDGLVCTDADHRITVWNPGASAIFGYMPAEIIGRPFETLCAVPANGEARPSMGDAARQALLVPGGAVVVEFEGRRKNGETFPVEASFSGWQGTDGFQYGAILRDISVRKREAERVRYLAEHDALTGLANRNMLHAGLASLIAAAERRSSDVALLVLGLDGFQQINDMLGHSAGDLVLRAVAERLRKEADGKAIVARLSGDEFALALDCAEAGEPIAEFAERIARAFEAPLVTGTRQHRVRISIGVALYPDGGQNADDLLSNAHLALSRAKATRRGSHVIFESAIRQELENRLRLESELAIAADRGEFELFYQPQVRLVDGSLVGAEALIRWRHPVRGYVSPGEFMPVVNTSALSERIASWVMETACRQARAWELSGNSVRVAINLSPSQLDDGDLAHSVAALLEATGLTPSLLELEVTEDILLHDEGRVLDMFKRIQQLGVRVLFDDFGTGYASLSYLKKFPLDGLKIDRSFVLDLLADSDDAAIVGSTIGLSKQLGLSVVAEGIENRATADFLVSMGCEEGQGYFFGRPMPADAFDRQFLAAGQVAVSAA
;
A
#
# COMPACT_ATOMS: atom_id res chain seq x y z
N MET A 1 2.33 42.83 52.00
CA MET A 1 2.79 41.90 50.95
C MET A 1 2.76 40.41 51.34
N LYS A 2 3.22 39.98 52.53
CA LYS A 2 3.22 38.54 52.93
C LYS A 2 1.88 37.82 52.71
N ARG A 3 0.76 38.50 53.00
CA ARG A 3 -0.62 37.97 52.89
C ARG A 3 -1.15 37.76 51.47
N TYR A 4 -0.50 38.33 50.45
CA TYR A 4 -0.92 38.20 49.04
C TYR A 4 0.03 37.33 48.22
N ARG A 5 1.15 36.86 48.82
CA ARG A 5 2.15 36.02 48.16
C ARG A 5 1.57 34.75 47.50
N PRO A 6 0.65 34.00 48.15
CA PRO A 6 0.05 32.81 47.54
C PRO A 6 -0.74 33.12 46.26
N HIS A 7 -1.51 34.21 46.26
CA HIS A 7 -2.33 34.62 45.11
C HIS A 7 -1.47 35.14 43.95
N ILE A 8 -0.38 35.83 44.25
CA ILE A 8 0.59 36.29 43.24
C ILE A 8 1.27 35.07 42.58
N LEU A 9 1.63 34.06 43.38
CA LEU A 9 2.24 32.82 42.88
C LEU A 9 1.31 32.07 41.92
N VAL A 10 0.01 31.98 42.26
CA VAL A 10 -1.01 31.38 41.38
C VAL A 10 -1.20 32.20 40.09
N ALA A 11 -1.21 33.53 40.18
CA ALA A 11 -1.32 34.39 38.99
C ALA A 11 -0.12 34.21 38.05
N ILE A 12 1.10 34.10 38.60
CA ILE A 12 2.31 33.81 37.82
C ILE A 12 2.23 32.42 37.18
N ALA A 13 1.81 31.40 37.94
CA ALA A 13 1.68 30.03 37.41
C ALA A 13 0.68 29.97 36.24
N LEU A 14 -0.47 30.63 36.37
CA LEU A 14 -1.46 30.73 35.30
C LEU A 14 -0.92 31.47 34.07
N ALA A 15 -0.19 32.58 34.27
CA ALA A 15 0.44 33.32 33.18
C ALA A 15 1.48 32.48 32.43
N VAL A 16 2.31 31.72 33.15
CA VAL A 16 3.31 30.81 32.57
C VAL A 16 2.62 29.72 31.74
N VAL A 17 1.58 29.06 32.29
CA VAL A 17 0.88 27.98 31.57
C VAL A 17 0.13 28.49 30.34
N LEU A 18 -0.44 29.71 30.41
CA LEU A 18 -1.04 30.36 29.24
C LEU A 18 0.00 30.74 28.18
N SER A 19 1.19 31.19 28.59
CA SER A 19 2.27 31.56 27.64
C SER A 19 2.94 30.36 26.97
N THR A 20 2.96 29.20 27.63
CA THR A 20 3.60 27.97 27.15
C THR A 20 2.68 27.07 26.32
N GLY A 21 1.36 27.36 26.31
CA GLY A 21 0.38 26.57 25.57
C GLY A 21 0.03 25.20 26.19
N TRP A 22 0.65 24.83 27.32
CA TRP A 22 0.43 23.55 28.01
C TRP A 22 -1.03 23.32 28.43
N HIS A 23 -1.79 24.40 28.63
CA HIS A 23 -3.23 24.35 28.90
C HIS A 23 -4.02 23.57 27.83
N ALA A 24 -3.62 23.66 26.55
CA ALA A 24 -4.35 23.00 25.47
C ALA A 24 -4.26 21.47 25.54
N SER A 25 -3.08 20.93 25.88
CA SER A 25 -2.88 19.49 26.05
C SER A 25 -3.66 18.95 27.24
N LEU A 26 -3.64 19.67 28.38
CA LEU A 26 -4.40 19.28 29.57
C LEU A 26 -5.92 19.33 29.31
N ARG A 27 -6.40 20.35 28.60
CA ARG A 27 -7.80 20.49 28.20
C ARG A 27 -8.27 19.29 27.37
N ASN A 28 -7.49 18.88 26.38
CA ASN A 28 -7.80 17.74 25.53
C ASN A 28 -7.80 16.43 26.36
N ALA A 29 -6.79 16.21 27.20
CA ALA A 29 -6.71 15.02 28.05
C ALA A 29 -7.92 14.88 29.01
N LEU A 30 -8.34 15.99 29.63
CA LEU A 30 -9.53 16.00 30.51
C LEU A 30 -10.82 15.72 29.72
N THR A 31 -10.93 16.25 28.50
CA THR A 31 -12.08 16.00 27.63
C THR A 31 -12.15 14.54 27.20
N ASP A 32 -11.01 13.94 26.86
CA ASP A 32 -10.91 12.54 26.49
C ASP A 32 -11.28 11.62 27.64
N LEU A 33 -10.78 11.91 28.85
CA LEU A 33 -11.13 11.18 30.08
C LEU A 33 -12.65 11.17 30.31
N ARG A 34 -13.35 12.27 30.04
CA ARG A 34 -14.82 12.32 30.18
C ARG A 34 -15.55 11.44 29.20
N PHE A 35 -15.00 11.20 28.00
CA PHE A 35 -15.59 10.25 27.06
C PHE A 35 -15.56 8.83 27.62
N ALA A 36 -14.53 8.46 28.40
CA ALA A 36 -14.46 7.14 29.01
C ALA A 36 -15.58 6.89 30.04
N TRP A 37 -16.12 7.96 30.64
CA TRP A 37 -17.26 7.88 31.57
C TRP A 37 -18.62 7.96 30.88
N GLN A 38 -18.65 8.18 29.57
CA GLN A 38 -19.86 8.31 28.77
C GLN A 38 -20.01 7.07 27.88
N SER A 39 -21.24 6.53 27.81
CA SER A 39 -21.56 5.42 26.93
C SER A 39 -22.90 5.67 26.28
N ARG A 40 -22.88 6.04 25.00
CA ARG A 40 -24.05 6.26 24.16
C ARG A 40 -24.01 5.28 22.99
N ALA A 41 -25.17 4.76 22.61
CA ALA A 41 -25.29 3.96 21.40
C ALA A 41 -25.42 4.87 20.18
N ALA A 42 -24.93 4.42 19.02
CA ALA A 42 -25.29 5.01 17.73
C ALA A 42 -26.82 4.92 17.53
N SER A 43 -27.38 5.85 16.76
CA SER A 43 -28.81 5.89 16.45
C SER A 43 -29.26 4.67 15.64
N GLY A 44 -28.32 4.03 14.94
CA GLY A 44 -28.59 2.93 14.01
C GLY A 44 -29.20 3.42 12.69
N ASN A 45 -29.16 4.73 12.41
CA ASN A 45 -29.59 5.30 11.14
C ASN A 45 -28.48 5.28 10.09
N VAL A 46 -27.22 5.28 10.53
CA VAL A 46 -26.05 5.13 9.65
C VAL A 46 -25.53 3.71 9.75
N VAL A 47 -25.37 3.04 8.62
CA VAL A 47 -24.84 1.67 8.52
C VAL A 47 -23.60 1.68 7.64
N VAL A 48 -22.55 0.97 8.08
CA VAL A 48 -21.33 0.81 7.28
C VAL A 48 -21.42 -0.49 6.49
N VAL A 49 -21.39 -0.39 5.17
CA VAL A 49 -21.14 -1.52 4.26
C VAL A 49 -19.62 -1.66 4.15
N ALA A 50 -19.13 -2.72 4.78
CA ALA A 50 -17.73 -2.94 5.05
C ALA A 50 -17.07 -3.69 3.89
N ILE A 51 -16.09 -3.05 3.24
CA ILE A 51 -15.08 -3.75 2.46
C ILE A 51 -14.14 -4.40 3.47
N ASP A 52 -14.49 -5.62 3.88
CA ASP A 52 -13.86 -6.40 4.94
C ASP A 52 -13.06 -7.58 4.38
N ALA A 53 -12.34 -8.29 5.24
CA ALA A 53 -11.52 -9.43 4.82
C ALA A 53 -12.32 -10.52 4.08
N PRO A 54 -13.54 -10.92 4.52
CA PRO A 54 -14.38 -11.85 3.77
C PRO A 54 -14.74 -11.37 2.37
N SER A 55 -15.01 -10.06 2.20
CA SER A 55 -15.32 -9.51 0.87
C SER A 55 -14.10 -9.55 -0.05
N ILE A 56 -12.90 -9.25 0.46
CA ILE A 56 -11.64 -9.35 -0.32
C ILE A 56 -11.37 -10.80 -0.70
N GLU A 57 -11.50 -11.73 0.24
CA GLU A 57 -11.26 -13.16 0.02
C GLU A 57 -12.19 -13.74 -1.06
N GLN A 58 -13.44 -13.27 -1.13
CA GLN A 58 -14.46 -13.84 -2.02
C GLN A 58 -14.58 -13.13 -3.37
N ILE A 59 -14.29 -11.83 -3.44
CA ILE A 59 -14.37 -11.03 -4.66
C ILE A 59 -13.02 -11.00 -5.39
N GLY A 60 -11.91 -10.98 -4.63
CA GLY A 60 -10.56 -10.89 -5.16
C GLY A 60 -9.87 -9.55 -4.88
N VAL A 61 -8.86 -9.24 -5.69
CA VAL A 61 -7.90 -8.16 -5.44
C VAL A 61 -8.54 -6.77 -5.56
N TRP A 62 -8.31 -5.91 -4.55
CA TRP A 62 -8.69 -4.50 -4.53
C TRP A 62 -7.66 -3.64 -5.31
N PRO A 63 -8.05 -2.57 -6.04
CA PRO A 63 -9.39 -2.02 -6.21
C PRO A 63 -10.25 -2.84 -7.17
N TRP A 64 -11.54 -2.96 -6.84
CA TRP A 64 -12.49 -3.74 -7.63
C TRP A 64 -13.03 -2.98 -8.84
N PRO A 65 -13.46 -3.69 -9.92
CA PRO A 65 -14.10 -3.05 -11.07
C PRO A 65 -15.36 -2.29 -10.69
N ARG A 66 -15.60 -1.12 -11.32
CA ARG A 66 -16.75 -0.26 -10.98
C ARG A 66 -18.11 -0.89 -11.24
N ARG A 67 -18.18 -1.94 -12.08
CA ARG A 67 -19.39 -2.74 -12.28
C ARG A 67 -19.89 -3.36 -10.98
N LEU A 68 -19.00 -3.74 -10.05
CA LEU A 68 -19.39 -4.24 -8.74
C LEU A 68 -19.98 -3.13 -7.85
N HIS A 69 -19.48 -1.90 -7.95
CA HIS A 69 -20.06 -0.75 -7.25
C HIS A 69 -21.42 -0.35 -7.84
N ALA A 70 -21.58 -0.52 -9.16
CA ALA A 70 -22.85 -0.31 -9.86
C ALA A 70 -23.91 -1.33 -9.42
N GLU A 71 -23.55 -2.61 -9.37
CA GLU A 71 -24.45 -3.66 -8.86
C GLU A 71 -24.79 -3.43 -7.39
N LEU A 72 -23.81 -3.08 -6.56
CA LEU A 72 -24.06 -2.77 -5.15
C LEU A 72 -25.07 -1.63 -5.01
N LEU A 73 -24.94 -0.57 -5.79
CA LEU A 73 -25.87 0.56 -5.78
C LEU A 73 -27.31 0.12 -6.07
N HIS A 74 -27.52 -0.70 -7.10
CA HIS A 74 -28.85 -1.24 -7.41
C HIS A 74 -29.40 -2.15 -6.30
N ARG A 75 -28.55 -2.95 -5.64
CA ARG A 75 -28.96 -3.78 -4.50
C ARG A 75 -29.39 -2.93 -3.31
N LEU A 76 -28.67 -1.86 -3.02
CA LEU A 76 -28.97 -0.93 -1.94
C LEU A 76 -30.26 -0.15 -2.20
N GLU A 77 -30.46 0.31 -3.43
CA GLU A 77 -31.71 0.96 -3.86
C GLU A 77 -32.90 0.00 -3.73
N ALA A 78 -32.77 -1.22 -4.23
CA ALA A 78 -33.81 -2.25 -4.12
C ALA A 78 -34.13 -2.62 -2.66
N ALA A 79 -33.15 -2.52 -1.76
CA ALA A 79 -33.34 -2.71 -0.32
C ALA A 79 -33.97 -1.50 0.39
N GLY A 80 -34.12 -0.36 -0.30
CA GLY A 80 -34.69 0.87 0.25
C GLY A 80 -33.70 1.69 1.09
N ALA A 81 -32.42 1.69 0.75
CA ALA A 81 -31.45 2.61 1.34
C ALA A 81 -31.81 4.09 1.00
N GLN A 82 -31.62 5.01 1.94
CA GLN A 82 -31.96 6.43 1.76
C GLN A 82 -30.88 7.20 1.00
N ASP A 83 -29.66 7.17 1.53
CA ASP A 83 -28.48 7.86 0.99
C ASP A 83 -27.34 6.85 0.93
N VAL A 84 -26.53 6.90 -0.13
CA VAL A 84 -25.38 6.00 -0.30
C VAL A 84 -24.12 6.83 -0.49
N ALA A 85 -23.22 6.78 0.49
CA ALA A 85 -21.93 7.42 0.45
C ALA A 85 -20.83 6.40 0.17
N PHE A 86 -19.95 6.71 -0.78
CA PHE A 86 -18.72 5.96 -1.00
C PHE A 86 -17.53 6.66 -0.35
N ASP A 87 -16.72 5.88 0.36
CA ASP A 87 -15.38 6.23 0.84
C ASP A 87 -14.34 5.43 0.03
N VAL A 88 -14.41 5.59 -1.29
CA VAL A 88 -13.59 4.93 -2.32
C VAL A 88 -13.19 5.97 -3.37
N ASP A 89 -11.95 5.92 -3.87
CA ASP A 89 -11.47 6.92 -4.83
C ASP A 89 -12.03 6.69 -6.25
N PHE A 90 -12.77 7.68 -6.76
CA PHE A 90 -13.33 7.70 -8.12
C PHE A 90 -12.68 8.76 -9.02
N SER A 91 -11.48 9.24 -8.67
CA SER A 91 -10.78 10.31 -9.41
C SER A 91 -9.95 9.82 -10.60
N THR A 92 -9.62 8.53 -10.65
CA THR A 92 -8.83 7.91 -11.73
C THR A 92 -9.70 6.93 -12.52
N PRO A 93 -9.64 6.84 -13.86
CA PRO A 93 -10.42 5.86 -14.64
C PRO A 93 -10.16 4.41 -14.22
N SER A 94 -11.20 3.57 -14.31
CA SER A 94 -11.06 2.09 -14.27
C SER A 94 -11.10 1.60 -15.71
N ASP A 95 -11.85 0.54 -16.01
CA ASP A 95 -12.18 0.10 -17.36
C ASP A 95 -13.42 0.87 -17.89
N PRO A 96 -13.47 1.21 -19.20
CA PRO A 96 -14.56 2.00 -19.78
C PRO A 96 -15.95 1.40 -19.59
N ALA A 97 -16.07 0.08 -19.70
CA ALA A 97 -17.35 -0.62 -19.60
C ALA A 97 -17.91 -0.59 -18.16
N SER A 98 -17.07 -0.75 -17.14
CA SER A 98 -17.49 -0.60 -15.74
C SER A 98 -17.75 0.86 -15.36
N ASP A 99 -16.98 1.80 -15.91
CA ASP A 99 -17.20 3.23 -15.72
C ASP A 99 -18.59 3.63 -16.25
N GLU A 100 -18.94 3.18 -17.46
CA GLU A 100 -20.25 3.42 -18.05
C GLU A 100 -21.37 2.73 -17.24
N ALA A 101 -21.16 1.48 -16.80
CA ALA A 101 -22.11 0.78 -15.94
C ALA A 101 -22.35 1.54 -14.62
N PHE A 102 -21.31 2.13 -14.04
CA PHE A 102 -21.42 2.93 -12.82
C PHE A 102 -22.09 4.27 -13.07
N VAL A 103 -21.80 4.98 -14.18
CA VAL A 103 -22.55 6.19 -14.57
C VAL A 103 -24.03 5.88 -14.73
N LYS A 104 -24.35 4.75 -15.38
CA LYS A 104 -25.74 4.31 -15.57
C LYS A 104 -26.42 4.04 -14.23
N ALA A 105 -25.77 3.29 -13.34
CA ALA A 105 -26.31 3.03 -11.99
C ALA A 105 -26.53 4.32 -11.20
N LEU A 106 -25.59 5.27 -11.22
CA LEU A 106 -25.76 6.57 -10.57
C LEU A 106 -26.96 7.36 -11.11
N ARG A 107 -27.23 7.27 -12.42
CA ARG A 107 -28.38 7.91 -13.05
C ARG A 107 -29.69 7.24 -12.66
N ASP A 108 -29.70 5.90 -12.62
CA ASP A 108 -30.88 5.08 -12.37
C ASP A 108 -31.34 5.19 -10.90
N VAL A 109 -30.40 5.18 -9.95
CA VAL A 109 -30.67 5.25 -8.50
C VAL A 109 -31.20 6.63 -8.06
N GLY A 110 -31.05 7.65 -8.90
CA GLY A 110 -31.38 9.04 -8.57
C GLY A 110 -30.37 9.63 -7.57
N GLY A 111 -30.29 10.97 -7.54
CA GLY A 111 -29.19 11.74 -6.94
C GLY A 111 -28.99 11.68 -5.42
N SER A 112 -29.20 10.54 -4.75
CA SER A 112 -28.86 10.32 -3.32
C SER A 112 -27.50 9.60 -3.14
N THR A 113 -26.69 9.53 -4.20
CA THR A 113 -25.33 8.98 -4.13
C THR A 113 -24.29 10.07 -3.89
N ILE A 114 -23.39 9.84 -2.95
CA ILE A 114 -22.37 10.77 -2.51
C ILE A 114 -20.99 10.16 -2.80
N LEU A 115 -20.14 10.90 -3.51
CA LEU A 115 -18.79 10.47 -3.88
C LEU A 115 -17.72 11.35 -3.23
N PRO A 116 -16.58 10.78 -2.83
CA PRO A 116 -15.61 11.49 -2.03
C PRO A 116 -14.76 12.42 -2.89
N SER A 117 -14.35 13.53 -2.28
CA SER A 117 -13.32 14.44 -2.78
C SER A 117 -12.22 14.55 -1.73
N PHE A 118 -10.97 14.38 -2.16
CA PHE A 118 -9.80 14.34 -1.29
C PHE A 118 -8.91 15.55 -1.53
N LYS A 119 -8.29 16.04 -0.48
CA LYS A 119 -7.30 17.11 -0.55
C LYS A 119 -5.92 16.51 -0.23
N GLN A 120 -5.05 16.45 -1.23
CA GLN A 120 -3.67 15.95 -1.12
C GLN A 120 -2.68 17.12 -1.05
N ALA A 121 -1.79 17.07 -0.06
CA ALA A 121 -0.60 17.92 -0.03
C ALA A 121 0.42 17.35 -1.02
N THR A 122 0.94 18.16 -1.92
CA THR A 122 1.99 17.72 -2.83
C THR A 122 3.29 17.46 -2.06
N PRO A 123 4.10 16.44 -2.42
CA PRO A 123 5.33 16.07 -1.70
C PRO A 123 6.33 17.22 -1.53
N ASN A 124 6.26 18.24 -2.38
CA ASN A 124 7.15 19.40 -2.41
C ASN A 124 6.63 20.63 -1.65
N GLY A 125 5.59 20.50 -0.82
CA GLY A 125 5.01 21.63 -0.09
C GLY A 125 4.33 22.68 -0.99
N GLY A 126 3.97 22.29 -2.22
CA GLY A 126 3.31 23.14 -3.22
C GLY A 126 1.78 23.10 -3.14
N ALA A 127 1.14 23.67 -4.17
CA ALA A 127 -0.32 23.83 -4.26
C ALA A 127 -1.08 22.55 -3.90
N VAL A 128 -2.09 22.71 -3.05
CA VAL A 128 -2.98 21.65 -2.61
C VAL A 128 -3.77 21.12 -3.81
N HIS A 129 -3.56 19.86 -4.18
CA HIS A 129 -4.34 19.21 -5.24
C HIS A 129 -5.60 18.59 -4.65
N VAL A 130 -6.73 18.77 -5.33
CA VAL A 130 -8.03 18.24 -4.90
C VAL A 130 -8.47 17.19 -5.88
N ASN A 131 -8.39 15.92 -5.48
CA ASN A 131 -8.89 14.82 -6.27
C ASN A 131 -10.41 14.81 -6.17
N ARG A 132 -11.08 14.96 -7.31
CA ARG A 132 -12.54 14.93 -7.43
C ARG A 132 -12.92 13.70 -8.24
N PRO A 133 -14.14 13.16 -8.05
CA PRO A 133 -14.66 12.13 -8.92
C PRO A 133 -14.57 12.55 -10.39
N LEU A 134 -14.39 11.60 -11.30
CA LEU A 134 -14.42 11.88 -12.74
C LEU A 134 -15.70 12.65 -13.11
N LYS A 135 -15.58 13.58 -14.07
CA LYS A 135 -16.69 14.44 -14.50
C LYS A 135 -18.01 13.71 -14.75
N PRO A 136 -18.03 12.54 -15.42
CA PRO A 136 -19.27 11.78 -15.63
C PRO A 136 -19.97 11.38 -14.32
N PHE A 137 -19.21 11.03 -13.28
CA PHE A 137 -19.76 10.66 -11.97
C PHE A 137 -20.18 11.89 -11.17
N SER A 138 -19.37 12.96 -11.18
CA SER A 138 -19.68 14.18 -10.44
C SER A 138 -20.96 14.87 -10.92
N ASN A 139 -21.35 14.64 -12.18
CA ASN A 139 -22.59 15.17 -12.74
C ASN A 139 -23.84 14.43 -12.24
N GLN A 140 -23.69 13.22 -11.68
CA GLN A 140 -24.77 12.34 -11.22
C GLN A 140 -24.72 12.07 -9.71
N SER A 141 -23.79 12.70 -8.99
CA SER A 141 -23.57 12.46 -7.55
C SER A 141 -23.22 13.75 -6.82
N TRP A 142 -23.39 13.74 -5.50
CA TRP A 142 -22.96 14.84 -4.66
C TRP A 142 -21.49 14.66 -4.27
N PRO A 143 -20.61 15.64 -4.52
CA PRO A 143 -19.24 15.59 -4.02
C PRO A 143 -19.23 15.89 -2.52
N ALA A 144 -18.48 15.10 -1.75
CA ALA A 144 -18.30 15.35 -0.33
C ALA A 144 -16.84 15.21 0.10
N LEU A 145 -16.40 16.09 1.00
CA LEU A 145 -15.05 16.06 1.56
C LEU A 145 -14.94 14.93 2.61
N VAL A 146 -13.90 14.12 2.48
CA VAL A 146 -13.61 13.02 3.44
C VAL A 146 -12.37 13.27 4.29
N ASN A 147 -11.69 14.42 4.11
CA ASN A 147 -10.48 14.76 4.86
C ASN A 147 -10.70 14.85 6.37
N VAL A 148 -9.73 14.31 7.09
CA VAL A 148 -9.67 14.30 8.55
C VAL A 148 -8.44 15.08 9.01
N ALA A 149 -8.60 15.92 10.03
CA ALA A 149 -7.48 16.64 10.63
C ALA A 149 -6.95 15.87 11.86
N VAL A 150 -5.70 15.42 11.78
CA VAL A 150 -4.98 14.83 12.90
C VAL A 150 -4.40 15.97 13.75
N GLU A 151 -4.69 16.00 15.05
CA GLU A 151 -4.12 16.99 15.98
C GLU A 151 -2.63 16.67 16.27
N SER A 152 -1.90 17.61 16.88
CA SER A 152 -0.45 17.48 17.11
C SER A 152 -0.04 16.30 18.00
N ASP A 153 -0.98 15.73 18.74
CA ASP A 153 -0.79 14.53 19.56
C ASP A 153 -1.12 13.22 18.82
N GLY A 154 -1.37 13.29 17.51
CA GLY A 154 -1.67 12.14 16.67
C GLY A 154 -3.12 11.67 16.73
N LEU A 155 -4.00 12.37 17.48
CA LEU A 155 -5.39 11.98 17.66
C LEU A 155 -6.34 12.79 16.79
N VAL A 156 -7.41 12.15 16.34
CA VAL A 156 -8.51 12.81 15.62
C VAL A 156 -9.62 13.16 16.60
N ARG A 157 -9.85 14.46 16.80
CA ARG A 157 -10.96 14.97 17.62
C ARG A 157 -11.98 15.80 16.84
N ARG A 158 -11.52 16.45 15.78
CA ARG A 158 -12.30 17.45 15.04
C ARG A 158 -12.66 16.94 13.66
N TYR A 159 -13.85 17.31 13.22
CA TYR A 159 -14.33 17.03 11.88
C TYR A 159 -14.78 18.34 11.20
N PRO A 160 -14.37 18.60 9.95
CA PRO A 160 -14.80 19.81 9.24
C PRO A 160 -16.29 19.74 8.90
N PHE A 161 -17.01 20.87 8.89
CA PHE A 161 -18.36 20.93 8.28
C PHE A 161 -18.30 20.95 6.74
N GLY A 162 -17.22 21.50 6.20
CA GLY A 162 -16.93 21.59 4.77
C GLY A 162 -15.73 22.50 4.54
N GLU A 163 -15.16 22.49 3.34
CA GLU A 163 -14.07 23.38 2.95
C GLU A 163 -14.41 24.14 1.66
N LYS A 164 -13.85 25.36 1.52
CA LYS A 164 -14.00 26.15 0.30
C LYS A 164 -12.92 25.74 -0.71
N PHE A 165 -13.34 25.32 -1.89
CA PHE A 165 -12.47 25.02 -3.03
C PHE A 165 -12.74 26.00 -4.17
N GLY A 166 -11.90 27.04 -4.29
CA GLY A 166 -12.16 28.16 -5.20
C GLY A 166 -13.38 28.96 -4.72
N ASP A 167 -14.43 28.99 -5.55
CA ASP A 167 -15.71 29.64 -5.21
C ASP A 167 -16.81 28.70 -4.70
N ALA A 168 -16.62 27.39 -4.80
CA ALA A 168 -17.58 26.39 -4.31
C ALA A 168 -17.23 25.91 -2.89
N LEU A 169 -18.24 25.83 -2.02
CA LEU A 169 -18.14 25.21 -0.71
C LEU A 169 -18.50 23.72 -0.86
N VAL A 170 -17.58 22.82 -0.55
CA VAL A 170 -17.85 21.38 -0.59
C VAL A 170 -18.12 20.91 0.85
N PRO A 171 -19.32 20.39 1.16
CA PRO A 171 -19.63 19.83 2.47
C PRO A 171 -18.79 18.59 2.77
N SER A 172 -18.57 18.30 4.05
CA SER A 172 -17.98 17.03 4.44
C SER A 172 -18.99 15.89 4.38
N MET A 173 -18.51 14.66 4.17
CA MET A 173 -19.34 13.46 4.02
C MET A 173 -20.38 13.30 5.14
N ALA A 174 -19.95 13.47 6.39
CA ALA A 174 -20.83 13.39 7.55
C ALA A 174 -21.97 14.43 7.54
N VAL A 175 -21.73 15.62 6.97
CA VAL A 175 -22.73 16.71 6.89
C VAL A 175 -23.75 16.42 5.81
N VAL A 176 -23.31 15.93 4.65
CA VAL A 176 -24.20 15.51 3.56
C VAL A 176 -25.10 14.37 4.02
N LEU A 177 -24.53 13.33 4.62
CA LEU A 177 -25.30 12.22 5.20
C LEU A 177 -26.23 12.67 6.33
N ALA A 178 -25.85 13.68 7.12
CA ALA A 178 -26.74 14.20 8.15
C ALA A 178 -27.89 15.08 7.58
N GLY A 179 -27.87 15.40 6.28
CA GLY A 179 -28.86 16.27 5.64
C GLY A 179 -28.82 17.71 6.15
N GLN A 180 -27.64 18.19 6.58
CA GLN A 180 -27.45 19.55 7.10
C GLN A 180 -26.78 20.45 6.07
N ASP A 181 -27.11 21.75 6.12
CA ASP A 181 -26.50 22.73 5.24
C ASP A 181 -25.03 22.98 5.63
N ALA A 182 -24.17 23.02 4.60
CA ALA A 182 -22.73 23.12 4.68
C ALA A 182 -22.21 24.50 5.12
N GLY A 183 -23.11 25.47 5.32
CA GLY A 183 -22.78 26.89 5.56
C GLY A 183 -21.59 27.09 6.50
N ARG A 184 -20.80 28.16 6.27
CA ARG A 184 -19.52 28.44 6.95
C ARG A 184 -19.60 28.31 8.48
N ARG A 185 -19.36 27.09 8.97
CA ARG A 185 -19.31 26.74 10.39
C ARG A 185 -17.91 26.25 10.71
N PRO A 186 -17.37 26.59 11.91
CA PRO A 186 -16.09 26.07 12.34
C PRO A 186 -16.16 24.54 12.50
N PRO A 187 -15.04 23.81 12.35
CA PRO A 187 -14.98 22.38 12.65
C PRO A 187 -15.56 22.06 14.04
N PHE A 188 -16.25 20.93 14.15
CA PHE A 188 -16.85 20.48 15.40
C PHE A 188 -16.05 19.34 16.02
N LEU A 189 -16.21 19.16 17.33
CA LEU A 189 -15.69 17.98 18.03
C LEU A 189 -16.64 16.80 17.84
N ILE A 190 -16.09 15.66 17.44
CA ILE A 190 -16.80 14.38 17.37
C ILE A 190 -17.12 13.92 18.79
N ASP A 191 -18.33 13.44 19.03
CA ASP A 191 -18.72 12.88 20.33
C ASP A 191 -18.27 11.42 20.45
N PHE A 192 -17.06 11.20 20.95
CA PHE A 192 -16.53 9.87 21.24
C PHE A 192 -17.18 9.18 22.45
N GLY A 193 -18.18 9.80 23.09
CA GLY A 193 -19.11 9.10 23.97
C GLY A 193 -20.04 8.14 23.22
N ILE A 194 -20.20 8.31 21.90
CA ILE A 194 -20.90 7.36 21.02
C ILE A 194 -19.97 6.17 20.75
N ARG A 195 -20.40 4.97 21.11
CA ARG A 195 -19.58 3.76 20.95
C ARG A 195 -19.45 3.39 19.48
N ALA A 196 -18.22 3.41 18.96
CA ALA A 196 -17.91 2.97 17.59
C ALA A 196 -18.38 1.52 17.29
N ALA A 197 -18.35 0.65 18.30
CA ALA A 197 -18.82 -0.74 18.20
C ALA A 197 -20.35 -0.87 18.08
N SER A 198 -21.11 0.19 18.36
CA SER A 198 -22.57 0.19 18.21
C SER A 198 -23.06 0.68 16.84
N ILE A 199 -22.15 1.13 15.97
CA ILE A 199 -22.47 1.44 14.57
C ILE A 199 -22.73 0.11 13.85
N PRO A 200 -23.93 -0.11 13.27
CA PRO A 200 -24.22 -1.32 12.53
C PRO A 200 -23.27 -1.48 11.33
N ARG A 201 -22.85 -2.72 11.08
CA ARG A 201 -21.97 -3.07 9.97
C ARG A 201 -22.48 -4.31 9.26
N VAL A 202 -22.36 -4.31 7.94
CA VAL A 202 -22.66 -5.47 7.09
C VAL A 202 -21.53 -5.63 6.08
N SER A 203 -21.27 -6.87 5.63
CA SER A 203 -20.21 -7.14 4.67
C SER A 203 -20.62 -6.70 3.25
N TYR A 204 -19.68 -6.17 2.48
CA TYR A 204 -19.92 -5.75 1.09
C TYR A 204 -20.41 -6.91 0.23
N VAL A 205 -19.77 -8.09 0.36
CA VAL A 205 -20.12 -9.28 -0.42
C VAL A 205 -21.52 -9.82 -0.09
N ASP A 206 -21.97 -9.69 1.16
CA ASP A 206 -23.31 -10.13 1.58
C ASP A 206 -24.42 -9.28 0.95
N VAL A 207 -24.17 -7.98 0.79
CA VAL A 207 -25.09 -7.07 0.08
C VAL A 207 -25.14 -7.41 -1.41
N LEU A 208 -23.99 -7.66 -2.04
CA LEU A 208 -23.93 -8.06 -3.45
C LEU A 208 -24.70 -9.35 -3.73
N ARG A 209 -24.53 -10.35 -2.86
CA ARG A 209 -25.25 -11.64 -2.96
C ARG A 209 -26.76 -11.52 -2.74
N GLY A 210 -27.21 -10.40 -2.20
CA GLY A 210 -28.61 -10.17 -1.88
C GLY A 210 -29.09 -10.99 -0.69
N ASP A 211 -28.24 -11.21 0.32
CA ASP A 211 -28.64 -11.87 1.56
C ASP A 211 -29.78 -11.08 2.23
N THR A 212 -30.94 -11.71 2.40
CA THR A 212 -32.17 -11.04 2.85
C THR A 212 -32.03 -10.47 4.26
N ALA A 213 -31.38 -11.21 5.17
CA ALA A 213 -31.13 -10.76 6.54
C ALA A 213 -30.19 -9.55 6.60
N THR A 214 -29.27 -9.42 5.63
CA THR A 214 -28.39 -8.27 5.47
C THR A 214 -29.11 -7.08 4.85
N LEU A 215 -29.86 -7.28 3.77
CA LEU A 215 -30.62 -6.21 3.12
C LEU A 215 -31.69 -5.58 4.05
N ASP A 216 -32.33 -6.38 4.89
CA ASP A 216 -33.31 -5.86 5.87
C ASP A 216 -32.67 -4.90 6.90
N LYS A 217 -31.37 -5.04 7.20
CA LYS A 217 -30.65 -4.11 8.08
C LYS A 217 -30.34 -2.76 7.41
N LEU A 218 -30.48 -2.67 6.09
CA LEU A 218 -30.13 -1.49 5.28
C LEU A 218 -31.36 -0.66 4.89
N ARG A 219 -32.56 -1.21 5.08
CA ARG A 219 -33.83 -0.54 4.77
C ARG A 219 -34.00 0.73 5.59
N ASP A 220 -34.34 1.83 4.91
CA ASP A 220 -34.52 3.16 5.48
C ASP A 220 -33.28 3.69 6.20
N LYS A 221 -32.09 3.18 5.86
CA LYS A 221 -30.80 3.57 6.46
C LYS A 221 -29.95 4.37 5.48
N LYS A 222 -29.05 5.15 6.06
CA LYS A 222 -27.99 5.88 5.36
C LYS A 222 -26.73 5.04 5.36
N ILE A 223 -26.13 4.87 4.19
CA ILE A 223 -25.11 3.86 3.97
C ILE A 223 -23.77 4.54 3.72
N ILE A 224 -22.73 4.05 4.39
CA ILE A 224 -21.33 4.40 4.09
C ILE A 224 -20.64 3.13 3.62
N ILE A 225 -20.11 3.15 2.40
CA ILE A 225 -19.37 2.04 1.80
C ILE A 225 -17.89 2.38 1.87
N GLY A 226 -17.05 1.52 2.46
CA GLY A 226 -15.62 1.78 2.44
C GLY A 226 -14.76 0.70 3.10
N ALA A 227 -13.45 0.89 3.00
CA ALA A 227 -12.42 -0.01 3.52
C ALA A 227 -12.47 -0.14 5.05
N THR A 228 -12.59 -1.37 5.53
CA THR A 228 -12.56 -1.70 6.97
C THR A 228 -11.61 -2.85 7.30
N ALA A 229 -11.17 -3.62 6.30
CA ALA A 229 -10.12 -4.62 6.46
C ALA A 229 -8.85 -4.01 7.08
N LEU A 230 -8.04 -4.79 7.78
CA LEU A 230 -6.81 -4.29 8.40
C LEU A 230 -5.79 -3.82 7.34
N GLU A 231 -5.82 -4.48 6.18
CA GLU A 231 -4.90 -4.30 5.06
C GLU A 231 -5.33 -3.19 4.10
N LEU A 232 -6.53 -2.61 4.29
CA LEU A 232 -7.09 -1.59 3.40
C LEU A 232 -7.51 -0.32 4.17
N GLY A 233 -7.20 0.84 3.57
CA GLY A 233 -7.73 2.16 3.98
C GLY A 233 -7.05 2.81 5.19
N ASP A 234 -7.41 4.07 5.44
CA ASP A 234 -6.81 4.87 6.52
C ASP A 234 -7.31 4.44 7.90
N ARG A 235 -6.39 4.38 8.86
CA ARG A 235 -6.63 4.09 10.28
C ARG A 235 -6.35 5.33 11.11
N PHE A 236 -7.31 5.71 11.95
CA PHE A 236 -7.20 6.89 12.79
C PHE A 236 -7.18 6.51 14.27
N SER A 237 -6.21 7.06 14.99
CA SER A 237 -6.20 7.03 16.45
C SER A 237 -7.19 8.06 16.98
N VAL A 238 -8.08 7.61 17.86
CA VAL A 238 -9.13 8.42 18.47
C VAL A 238 -9.00 8.39 20.00
N PRO A 239 -9.64 9.31 20.72
CA PRO A 239 -9.62 9.33 22.19
C PRO A 239 -9.89 7.97 22.83
N ASN A 240 -9.33 7.76 24.03
CA ASN A 240 -9.42 6.51 24.82
C ASN A 240 -8.75 5.29 24.17
N GLY A 241 -7.72 5.50 23.35
CA GLY A 241 -6.90 4.42 22.78
C GLY A 241 -7.59 3.62 21.69
N GLY A 242 -8.69 4.14 21.13
CA GLY A 242 -9.38 3.51 20.00
C GLY A 242 -8.63 3.71 18.69
N ILE A 243 -8.60 2.68 17.84
CA ILE A 243 -8.18 2.79 16.44
C ILE A 243 -9.37 2.37 15.58
N ILE A 244 -9.80 3.26 14.69
CA ILE A 244 -10.98 3.03 13.83
C ILE A 244 -10.65 3.32 12.36
N SER A 245 -11.39 2.71 11.44
CA SER A 245 -11.25 2.97 10.00
C SER A 245 -11.94 4.29 9.60
N GLY A 246 -11.50 4.87 8.47
CA GLY A 246 -12.12 6.05 7.86
C GLY A 246 -13.66 6.02 7.82
N PRO A 247 -14.30 4.97 7.26
CA PRO A 247 -15.77 4.89 7.19
C PRO A 247 -16.45 4.92 8.56
N VAL A 248 -15.85 4.29 9.57
CA VAL A 248 -16.39 4.27 10.95
C VAL A 248 -16.24 5.64 11.61
N LEU A 249 -15.14 6.34 11.36
CA LEU A 249 -14.94 7.70 11.83
C LEU A 249 -15.94 8.67 11.19
N GLN A 250 -16.20 8.54 9.87
CA GLN A 250 -17.21 9.31 9.16
C GLN A 250 -18.62 9.03 9.71
N ALA A 251 -18.94 7.76 10.00
CA ALA A 251 -20.18 7.38 10.66
C ALA A 251 -20.32 7.99 12.06
N LEU A 252 -19.26 8.00 12.88
CA LEU A 252 -19.26 8.67 14.19
C LEU A 252 -19.49 10.18 14.08
N ALA A 253 -18.89 10.83 13.08
CA ALA A 253 -19.10 12.24 12.82
C ALA A 253 -20.56 12.52 12.38
N ALA A 254 -21.13 11.67 11.51
CA ALA A 254 -22.51 11.77 11.09
C ALA A 254 -23.49 11.54 12.25
N GLU A 255 -23.25 10.51 13.07
CA GLU A 255 -24.00 10.23 14.30
C GLU A 255 -23.92 11.38 15.31
N SER A 256 -22.76 12.04 15.41
CA SER A 256 -22.63 13.25 16.24
C SER A 256 -23.54 14.38 15.74
N ILE A 257 -23.77 14.52 14.44
CA ILE A 257 -24.69 15.53 13.90
C ILE A 257 -26.14 15.09 14.08
N LEU A 258 -26.47 13.85 13.69
CA LEU A 258 -27.83 13.29 13.74
C LEU A 258 -28.41 13.27 15.16
N GLN A 259 -27.57 13.02 16.17
CA GLN A 259 -27.99 13.03 17.57
C GLN A 259 -27.95 14.43 18.22
N ASN A 260 -27.66 15.50 17.47
CA ASN A 260 -27.42 16.86 17.98
C ASN A 260 -26.31 16.92 19.04
N ARG A 261 -25.23 16.18 18.79
CA ARG A 261 -24.05 15.98 19.63
C ARG A 261 -22.77 16.56 19.04
N THR A 262 -22.87 17.54 18.13
CA THR A 262 -21.69 18.30 17.69
C THR A 262 -21.14 19.11 18.85
N LEU A 263 -20.10 18.60 19.50
CA LEU A 263 -19.58 19.18 20.74
C LEU A 263 -18.90 20.53 20.47
N ARG A 264 -19.22 21.52 21.31
CA ARG A 264 -18.65 22.87 21.24
C ARG A 264 -18.09 23.31 22.57
N TRP A 265 -16.99 24.04 22.53
CA TRP A 265 -16.41 24.68 23.71
C TRP A 265 -17.34 25.77 24.24
N THR A 266 -17.45 25.86 25.57
CA THR A 266 -18.12 26.99 26.23
C THR A 266 -17.32 28.29 26.07
N SER A 267 -18.01 29.43 26.13
CA SER A 267 -17.38 30.76 26.08
C SER A 267 -16.33 30.96 27.18
N ASP A 268 -15.24 31.65 26.82
CA ASP A 268 -14.16 32.05 27.73
C ASP A 268 -14.66 32.85 28.95
N ILE A 269 -15.80 33.54 28.83
CA ILE A 269 -16.41 34.32 29.93
C ILE A 269 -16.75 33.41 31.11
N GLY A 270 -17.31 32.22 30.85
CA GLY A 270 -17.67 31.27 31.91
C GLY A 270 -16.44 30.72 32.62
N MET A 271 -15.37 30.46 31.87
CA MET A 271 -14.09 30.03 32.41
C MET A 271 -13.47 31.11 33.31
N VAL A 272 -13.45 32.37 32.86
CA VAL A 272 -12.91 33.50 33.62
C VAL A 272 -13.71 33.75 34.91
N LEU A 273 -15.05 33.72 34.85
CA LEU A 273 -15.89 33.88 36.03
C LEU A 273 -15.66 32.76 37.06
N GLY A 274 -15.53 31.52 36.59
CA GLY A 274 -15.25 30.39 37.46
C GLY A 274 -13.85 30.45 38.10
N LEU A 275 -12.84 30.87 37.34
CA LEU A 275 -11.48 31.08 37.85
C LEU A 275 -11.43 32.21 38.89
N ALA A 276 -12.17 33.29 38.65
CA ALA A 276 -12.34 34.39 39.59
C ALA A 276 -13.04 33.91 40.88
N ALA A 277 -14.05 33.05 40.78
CA ALA A 277 -14.72 32.46 41.93
C ALA A 277 -13.76 31.60 42.78
N ILE A 278 -12.90 30.76 42.18
CA ILE A 278 -11.86 30.02 42.91
C ILE A 278 -10.89 30.98 43.61
N CYS A 279 -10.44 32.03 42.92
CA CYS A 279 -9.52 33.00 43.51
C CYS A 279 -10.14 33.77 44.68
N LEU A 280 -11.40 34.21 44.55
CA LEU A 280 -12.14 34.90 45.61
C LEU A 280 -12.43 33.97 46.80
N MET A 281 -12.85 32.72 46.53
CA MET A 281 -13.04 31.69 47.54
C MET A 281 -11.73 31.45 48.31
N MET A 282 -10.60 31.39 47.61
CA MET A 282 -9.29 31.22 48.24
C MET A 282 -8.84 32.45 49.01
N MET A 283 -9.07 33.67 48.50
CA MET A 283 -8.78 34.91 49.24
C MET A 283 -9.58 35.01 50.54
N TYR A 284 -10.83 34.54 50.53
CA TYR A 284 -11.69 34.50 51.71
C TYR A 284 -11.25 33.40 52.69
N SER A 285 -10.99 32.18 52.19
CA SER A 285 -10.62 31.03 53.02
C SER A 285 -9.22 31.18 53.64
N TRP A 286 -8.27 31.82 52.96
CA TRP A 286 -6.90 32.04 53.44
C TRP A 286 -6.83 32.81 54.76
N ARG A 287 -7.86 33.61 55.06
CA ARG A 287 -7.90 34.45 56.26
C ARG A 287 -8.65 33.81 57.43
N ARG A 288 -9.49 32.81 57.16
CA ARG A 288 -10.50 32.34 58.13
C ARG A 288 -10.42 30.86 58.44
N LEU A 289 -9.81 30.05 57.58
CA LEU A 289 -9.86 28.60 57.68
C LEU A 289 -8.47 27.99 57.87
N ALA A 290 -8.42 26.90 58.65
CA ALA A 290 -7.20 26.12 58.85
C ALA A 290 -6.68 25.53 57.53
N PRO A 291 -5.36 25.31 57.38
CA PRO A 291 -4.73 24.75 56.18
C PRO A 291 -5.37 23.45 55.68
N GLY A 292 -5.63 22.49 56.58
CA GLY A 292 -6.27 21.22 56.22
C GLY A 292 -7.67 21.39 55.62
N LEU A 293 -8.45 22.34 56.14
CA LEU A 293 -9.78 22.64 55.62
C LEU A 293 -9.70 23.34 54.25
N ARG A 294 -8.67 24.18 54.01
CA ARG A 294 -8.41 24.80 52.70
C ARG A 294 -8.09 23.75 51.63
N VAL A 295 -7.24 22.77 51.96
CA VAL A 295 -6.93 21.64 51.07
C VAL A 295 -8.19 20.82 50.76
N ALA A 296 -8.99 20.48 51.80
CA ALA A 296 -10.23 19.74 51.61
C ALA A 296 -11.21 20.48 50.69
N ILE A 297 -11.38 21.80 50.87
CA ILE A 297 -12.22 22.64 50.02
C ILE A 297 -11.73 22.66 48.56
N LEU A 298 -10.41 22.77 48.34
CA LEU A 298 -9.85 22.79 46.98
C LEU A 298 -10.00 21.46 46.26
N VAL A 299 -9.75 20.33 46.95
CA VAL A 299 -9.94 18.99 46.38
C VAL A 299 -11.42 18.74 46.08
N ALA A 300 -12.31 19.10 47.00
CA ALA A 300 -13.76 18.98 46.79
C ALA A 300 -14.24 19.86 45.63
N ALA A 301 -13.72 21.08 45.51
CA ALA A 301 -14.03 21.98 44.40
C ALA A 301 -13.54 21.42 43.06
N GLY A 302 -12.32 20.86 43.01
CA GLY A 302 -11.79 20.22 41.80
C GLY A 302 -12.64 19.04 41.34
N ALA A 303 -13.01 18.16 42.27
CA ALA A 303 -13.90 17.03 41.98
C ALA A 303 -15.29 17.50 41.53
N ALA A 304 -15.87 18.50 42.20
CA ALA A 304 -17.19 19.03 41.85
C ALA A 304 -17.19 19.70 40.47
N VAL A 305 -16.16 20.47 40.12
CA VAL A 305 -16.00 21.10 38.80
C VAL A 305 -15.92 20.03 37.71
N GLU A 306 -15.14 18.97 37.92
CA GLU A 306 -14.96 17.91 36.92
C GLU A 306 -16.22 17.05 36.75
N LEU A 307 -16.91 16.71 37.85
CA LEU A 307 -18.19 16.00 37.81
C LEU A 307 -19.26 16.84 37.12
N THR A 308 -19.30 18.15 37.38
CA THR A 308 -20.23 19.06 36.70
C THR A 308 -19.93 19.15 35.21
N ALA A 309 -18.65 19.25 34.83
CA ALA A 309 -18.24 19.28 33.43
C ALA A 309 -18.58 17.97 32.70
N ALA A 310 -18.34 16.82 33.34
CA ALA A 310 -18.72 15.51 32.80
C ALA A 310 -20.25 15.38 32.64
N PHE A 311 -21.02 15.84 33.63
CA PHE A 311 -22.48 15.84 33.56
C PHE A 311 -23.01 16.75 32.45
N VAL A 312 -22.44 17.95 32.31
CA VAL A 312 -22.83 18.90 31.26
C VAL A 312 -22.52 18.31 29.89
N GLN A 313 -21.33 17.74 29.70
CA GLN A 313 -20.94 17.10 28.45
C GLN A 313 -21.83 15.90 28.12
N ALA A 314 -22.20 15.08 29.13
CA ALA A 314 -23.07 13.93 28.91
C ALA A 314 -24.50 14.33 28.49
N ARG A 315 -25.00 15.46 28.99
CA ARG A 315 -26.41 15.86 28.83
C ARG A 315 -26.65 16.90 27.72
N TRP A 316 -25.69 17.76 27.44
CA TRP A 316 -25.75 18.85 26.44
C TRP A 316 -24.52 18.83 25.54
N PRO A 317 -24.60 19.34 24.30
CA PRO A 317 -23.48 19.30 23.34
C PRO A 317 -22.40 20.37 23.64
N LEU A 318 -22.02 20.51 24.91
CA LEU A 318 -21.11 21.52 25.41
C LEU A 318 -19.94 20.87 26.15
N VAL A 319 -18.73 21.36 25.90
CA VAL A 319 -17.52 20.96 26.60
C VAL A 319 -17.04 22.14 27.43
N ILE A 320 -16.98 21.95 28.75
CA ILE A 320 -16.44 22.94 29.69
C ILE A 320 -14.93 22.76 29.77
N ASP A 321 -14.19 23.83 29.50
CA ASP A 321 -12.75 23.87 29.72
C ASP A 321 -12.45 23.99 31.23
N THR A 322 -11.97 22.90 31.85
CA THR A 322 -11.65 22.86 33.29
C THR A 322 -10.15 22.95 33.58
N SER A 323 -9.26 23.01 32.57
CA SER A 323 -7.82 22.89 32.83
C SER A 323 -7.26 24.08 33.61
N LEU A 324 -7.71 25.32 33.36
CA LEU A 324 -7.28 26.48 34.17
C LEU A 324 -7.74 26.36 35.63
N PHE A 325 -8.88 25.71 35.89
CA PHE A 325 -9.36 25.48 37.25
C PHE A 325 -8.44 24.51 37.98
N HIS A 326 -8.08 23.39 37.34
CA HIS A 326 -7.16 22.40 37.91
C HIS A 326 -5.75 22.96 38.10
N ILE A 327 -5.24 23.76 37.15
CA ILE A 327 -3.96 24.47 37.30
C ILE A 327 -4.01 25.42 38.50
N ALA A 328 -5.08 26.21 38.65
CA ALA A 328 -5.24 27.09 39.79
C ALA A 328 -5.32 26.32 41.12
N ILE A 329 -6.04 25.19 41.16
CA ILE A 329 -6.14 24.32 42.34
C ILE A 329 -4.76 23.76 42.70
N ILE A 330 -4.01 23.21 41.76
CA ILE A 330 -2.65 22.69 41.99
C ILE A 330 -1.71 23.79 42.48
N ALA A 331 -1.77 24.98 41.88
CA ALA A 331 -0.96 26.12 42.29
C ALA A 331 -1.33 26.59 43.72
N TYR A 332 -2.61 26.61 44.08
CA TYR A 332 -3.05 26.91 45.45
C TYR A 332 -2.66 25.82 46.45
N LEU A 333 -2.76 24.54 46.09
CA LEU A 333 -2.29 23.43 46.93
C LEU A 333 -0.78 23.53 47.20
N THR A 334 -0.01 23.86 46.16
CA THR A 334 1.43 24.11 46.25
C THR A 334 1.71 25.32 47.15
N ALA A 335 0.96 26.41 47.00
CA ALA A 335 1.11 27.58 47.84
C ALA A 335 0.73 27.32 49.31
N ILE A 336 -0.29 26.49 49.58
CA ILE A 336 -0.65 26.07 50.96
C ILE A 336 0.48 25.21 51.54
N ALA A 337 1.02 24.28 50.76
CA ALA A 337 2.16 23.47 51.18
C ALA A 337 3.38 24.36 51.52
N LEU A 338 3.68 25.37 50.69
CA LEU A 338 4.80 26.29 50.91
C LEU A 338 4.58 27.26 52.09
N ASP A 339 3.32 27.58 52.45
CA ASP A 339 2.98 28.51 53.55
C ASP A 339 2.90 27.80 54.91
N GLU A 340 2.52 26.51 54.94
CA GLU A 340 2.39 25.70 56.16
C GLU A 340 3.73 25.08 56.60
N ILE A 341 4.68 24.94 55.68
CA ILE A 341 6.00 24.45 56.00
C ILE A 341 6.80 25.58 56.68
N ASP A 342 6.85 25.56 58.01
CA ASP A 342 7.93 26.17 58.77
C ASP A 342 9.22 25.38 58.47
N PHE A 343 9.89 25.81 57.40
CA PHE A 343 10.94 25.07 56.71
C PHE A 343 12.11 24.67 57.63
N ARG A 344 12.28 25.33 58.79
CA ARG A 344 13.35 25.03 59.74
C ARG A 344 12.97 24.04 60.85
N SER A 345 11.70 23.94 61.25
CA SER A 345 11.26 23.05 62.34
C SER A 345 10.70 21.71 61.84
N LEU A 346 10.21 21.67 60.59
CA LEU A 346 9.60 20.49 59.98
C LEU A 346 10.63 19.50 59.38
N LEU A 347 11.76 20.02 58.87
CA LEU A 347 12.85 19.20 58.31
C LEU A 347 13.50 18.27 59.35
N GLY A 348 13.52 18.66 60.62
CA GLY A 348 14.15 17.87 61.68
C GLY A 348 13.31 16.70 62.22
N ARG A 349 11.97 16.74 62.13
CA ARG A 349 11.09 15.68 62.69
C ARG A 349 10.42 14.79 61.65
N ILE A 350 10.24 15.26 60.41
CA ILE A 350 9.62 14.49 59.33
C ILE A 350 10.64 13.64 58.55
N ALA A 351 11.91 14.04 58.52
CA ALA A 351 12.98 13.34 57.82
C ALA A 351 13.23 11.92 58.36
N GLU A 352 12.88 11.61 59.61
CA GLU A 352 13.17 10.27 60.17
C GLU A 352 12.00 9.28 59.93
N SER A 353 10.75 9.71 60.11
CA SER A 353 9.58 8.82 60.02
C SER A 353 8.99 8.65 58.61
N ARG A 354 9.05 9.68 57.74
CA ARG A 354 8.60 9.55 56.35
C ARG A 354 9.63 8.89 55.46
N PHE A 355 10.92 9.18 55.68
CA PHE A 355 11.99 8.53 54.93
C PHE A 355 12.00 7.03 55.22
N HIS A 356 11.80 6.62 56.48
CA HIS A 356 11.63 5.21 56.82
C HIS A 356 10.39 4.58 56.13
N ARG A 357 9.23 5.26 56.05
CA ARG A 357 8.06 4.70 55.36
C ARG A 357 8.21 4.65 53.84
N ILE A 358 8.77 5.70 53.23
CA ILE A 358 9.04 5.77 51.78
C ILE A 358 10.11 4.73 51.41
N ALA A 359 11.21 4.67 52.16
CA ALA A 359 12.24 3.64 52.02
C ALA A 359 11.67 2.22 52.11
N MET A 360 10.74 1.97 53.03
CA MET A 360 10.14 0.64 53.21
C MET A 360 9.01 0.32 52.22
N SER A 361 8.47 1.30 51.49
CA SER A 361 7.38 1.10 50.51
C SER A 361 7.81 1.17 49.04
N LEU A 362 9.07 1.53 48.77
CA LEU A 362 9.62 1.56 47.41
C LEU A 362 9.82 0.14 46.88
N GLY A 363 9.44 -0.08 45.62
CA GLY A 363 9.73 -1.33 44.90
C GLY A 363 11.20 -1.49 44.52
N ASP A 364 11.97 -0.39 44.50
CA ASP A 364 13.42 -0.40 44.32
C ASP A 364 14.14 -0.82 45.61
N GLY A 365 15.30 -1.45 45.47
CA GLY A 365 16.12 -1.88 46.59
C GLY A 365 16.89 -0.71 47.19
N LEU A 366 16.69 -0.44 48.48
CA LEU A 366 17.46 0.56 49.22
C LEU A 366 18.42 -0.15 50.17
N VAL A 367 19.71 0.16 50.02
CA VAL A 367 20.79 -0.38 50.84
C VAL A 367 21.65 0.77 51.38
N CYS A 368 21.93 0.79 52.67
CA CYS A 368 22.94 1.67 53.26
C CYS A 368 24.09 0.85 53.85
N THR A 369 25.29 1.41 53.88
CA THR A 369 26.48 0.78 54.46
C THR A 369 27.23 1.72 55.40
N ASP A 370 28.02 1.14 56.30
CA ASP A 370 28.96 1.86 57.17
C ASP A 370 30.27 2.22 56.43
N ALA A 371 31.22 2.82 57.17
CA ALA A 371 32.52 3.22 56.62
C ALA A 371 33.38 2.04 56.11
N ASP A 372 33.09 0.81 56.58
CA ASP A 372 33.75 -0.44 56.17
C ASP A 372 32.92 -1.20 55.10
N HIS A 373 31.95 -0.54 54.47
CA HIS A 373 31.07 -1.06 53.41
C HIS A 373 30.19 -2.25 53.82
N ARG A 374 29.92 -2.40 55.13
CA ARG A 374 28.99 -3.41 55.64
C ARG A 374 27.56 -2.88 55.62
N ILE A 375 26.62 -3.72 55.21
CA ILE A 375 25.21 -3.35 55.05
C ILE A 375 24.58 -3.06 56.42
N THR A 376 24.08 -1.85 56.61
CA THR A 376 23.41 -1.39 57.83
C THR A 376 21.89 -1.26 57.65
N VAL A 377 21.42 -0.96 56.44
CA VAL A 377 20.00 -0.81 56.11
C VAL A 377 19.64 -1.67 54.91
N TRP A 378 18.49 -2.35 54.99
CA TRP A 378 17.96 -3.22 53.95
C TRP A 378 16.43 -3.15 53.91
N ASN A 379 15.84 -2.64 52.83
CA ASN A 379 14.40 -2.48 52.69
C ASN A 379 13.70 -3.72 52.04
N PRO A 380 12.35 -3.80 52.06
CA PRO A 380 11.59 -4.87 51.39
C PRO A 380 11.83 -4.97 49.88
N GLY A 381 12.05 -3.84 49.18
CA GLY A 381 12.41 -3.84 47.76
C GLY A 381 13.72 -4.58 47.50
N ALA A 382 14.73 -4.40 48.36
CA ALA A 382 16.01 -5.09 48.26
C ALA A 382 15.84 -6.60 48.55
N SER A 383 14.99 -6.96 49.52
CA SER A 383 14.63 -8.37 49.76
C SER A 383 13.95 -9.01 48.55
N ALA A 384 13.04 -8.29 47.87
CA ALA A 384 12.37 -8.79 46.67
C ALA A 384 13.33 -8.94 45.48
N ILE A 385 14.29 -8.03 45.33
CA ILE A 385 15.27 -8.05 44.24
C ILE A 385 16.36 -9.12 44.50
N PHE A 386 16.94 -9.23 45.68
CA PHE A 386 18.10 -10.12 45.91
C PHE A 386 17.75 -11.45 46.61
N GLY A 387 16.55 -11.57 47.18
CA GLY A 387 16.07 -12.79 47.85
C GLY A 387 16.63 -13.03 49.25
N TYR A 388 17.38 -12.07 49.81
CA TYR A 388 17.89 -12.11 51.19
C TYR A 388 16.93 -11.42 52.15
N MET A 389 16.74 -11.99 53.35
CA MET A 389 16.05 -11.30 54.44
C MET A 389 17.00 -10.38 55.21
N PRO A 390 16.52 -9.28 55.83
CA PRO A 390 17.37 -8.34 56.57
C PRO A 390 18.31 -9.02 57.58
N ALA A 391 17.79 -10.01 58.32
CA ALA A 391 18.56 -10.75 59.33
C ALA A 391 19.74 -11.57 58.77
N GLU A 392 19.75 -11.86 57.46
CA GLU A 392 20.78 -12.68 56.81
C GLU A 392 21.91 -11.83 56.18
N ILE A 393 21.60 -10.57 55.84
CA ILE A 393 22.44 -9.72 54.98
C ILE A 393 22.99 -8.49 55.72
N ILE A 394 22.31 -7.99 56.75
CA ILE A 394 22.82 -6.90 57.60
C ILE A 394 24.15 -7.34 58.25
N GLY A 395 25.16 -6.48 58.20
CA GLY A 395 26.52 -6.72 58.67
C GLY A 395 27.45 -7.40 57.67
N ARG A 396 26.95 -7.89 56.52
CA ARG A 396 27.78 -8.43 55.44
C ARG A 396 28.32 -7.31 54.52
N PRO A 397 29.47 -7.52 53.86
CA PRO A 397 29.99 -6.56 52.87
C PRO A 397 29.05 -6.43 51.66
N PHE A 398 28.89 -5.21 51.13
CA PHE A 398 28.05 -4.92 49.96
C PHE A 398 28.42 -5.75 48.72
N GLU A 399 29.71 -6.09 48.58
CA GLU A 399 30.25 -6.89 47.48
C GLU A 399 29.63 -8.30 47.41
N THR A 400 28.97 -8.75 48.48
CA THR A 400 28.20 -10.01 48.49
C THR A 400 27.06 -10.00 47.47
N LEU A 401 26.54 -8.81 47.11
CA LEU A 401 25.45 -8.62 46.15
C LEU A 401 25.92 -8.57 44.70
N CYS A 402 27.23 -8.42 44.47
CA CYS A 402 27.81 -8.36 43.13
C CYS A 402 28.18 -9.77 42.65
N ALA A 403 27.87 -10.09 41.41
CA ALA A 403 28.42 -11.25 40.74
C ALA A 403 29.94 -11.06 40.55
N VAL A 404 30.70 -12.16 40.58
CA VAL A 404 32.13 -12.11 40.27
C VAL A 404 32.27 -12.06 38.74
N PRO A 405 32.86 -11.01 38.15
CA PRO A 405 33.05 -10.96 36.69
C PRO A 405 33.96 -12.10 36.24
N ALA A 406 33.57 -12.82 35.18
CA ALA A 406 34.38 -13.88 34.59
C ALA A 406 35.71 -13.36 33.98
N ASN A 407 35.81 -12.06 33.71
CA ASN A 407 36.89 -11.45 32.94
C ASN A 407 37.95 -10.70 33.76
N GLY A 408 37.98 -10.86 35.09
CA GLY A 408 39.00 -10.22 35.94
C GLY A 408 38.86 -8.69 36.10
N GLU A 409 37.72 -8.11 35.68
CA GLU A 409 37.40 -6.72 35.98
C GLU A 409 37.24 -6.49 37.49
N ALA A 410 37.72 -5.35 37.97
CA ALA A 410 37.62 -4.98 39.37
C ALA A 410 36.14 -4.89 39.79
N ARG A 411 35.79 -5.51 40.93
CA ARG A 411 34.45 -5.40 41.50
C ARG A 411 34.09 -3.92 41.66
N PRO A 412 32.85 -3.49 41.36
CA PRO A 412 32.43 -2.13 41.63
C PRO A 412 32.57 -1.86 43.14
N SER A 413 33.51 -1.00 43.48
CA SER A 413 33.78 -0.57 44.85
C SER A 413 32.79 0.53 45.21
N MET A 414 31.89 0.24 46.15
CA MET A 414 30.93 1.22 46.65
C MET A 414 31.65 2.46 47.22
N GLY A 415 32.84 2.27 47.78
CA GLY A 415 33.71 3.34 48.24
C GLY A 415 34.20 4.26 47.12
N ASP A 416 34.62 3.71 45.97
CA ASP A 416 35.14 4.51 44.87
C ASP A 416 34.01 5.26 44.12
N ALA A 417 32.88 4.58 43.87
CA ALA A 417 31.71 5.18 43.23
C ALA A 417 31.08 6.30 44.08
N ALA A 418 31.01 6.12 45.40
CA ALA A 418 30.46 7.14 46.30
C ALA A 418 31.46 8.28 46.59
N ARG A 419 32.77 8.02 46.60
CA ARG A 419 33.80 9.08 46.60
C ARG A 419 33.70 9.95 45.35
N GLN A 420 33.40 9.35 44.20
CA GLN A 420 33.17 10.07 42.96
C GLN A 420 31.87 10.89 42.99
N ALA A 421 30.82 10.39 43.64
CA ALA A 421 29.55 11.12 43.83
C ALA A 421 29.70 12.39 44.69
N LEU A 422 30.64 12.42 45.64
CA LEU A 422 30.97 13.60 46.45
C LEU A 422 31.65 14.72 45.64
N LEU A 423 32.23 14.41 44.48
CA LEU A 423 32.90 15.38 43.59
C LEU A 423 31.94 16.04 42.59
N VAL A 424 30.70 15.54 42.47
CA VAL A 424 29.69 16.03 41.51
C VAL A 424 28.62 16.87 42.24
N PRO A 425 28.41 18.16 41.87
CA PRO A 425 27.34 18.97 42.46
C PRO A 425 25.96 18.38 42.11
N GLY A 426 25.31 17.71 43.06
CA GLY A 426 24.05 16.97 42.84
C GLY A 426 24.05 15.52 43.35
N GLY A 427 25.22 14.97 43.71
CA GLY A 427 25.37 13.93 44.73
C GLY A 427 24.94 12.48 44.42
N ALA A 428 24.77 12.08 43.16
CA ALA A 428 24.52 10.68 42.82
C ALA A 428 25.26 10.22 41.55
N VAL A 429 25.92 9.06 41.61
CA VAL A 429 26.54 8.39 40.46
C VAL A 429 25.75 7.12 40.17
N VAL A 430 25.27 7.00 38.93
CA VAL A 430 24.56 5.81 38.46
C VAL A 430 25.55 4.87 37.79
N VAL A 431 25.59 3.62 38.23
CA VAL A 431 26.47 2.57 37.71
C VAL A 431 25.62 1.33 37.42
N GLU A 432 25.87 0.66 36.31
CA GLU A 432 25.29 -0.65 36.03
C GLU A 432 26.29 -1.76 36.38
N PHE A 433 25.84 -2.81 37.06
CA PHE A 433 26.66 -3.99 37.36
C PHE A 433 25.82 -5.27 37.38
N GLU A 434 26.48 -6.43 37.31
CA GLU A 434 25.82 -7.75 37.45
C GLU A 434 25.62 -8.07 38.94
N GLY A 435 24.37 -8.09 39.38
CA GLY A 435 23.98 -8.52 40.73
C GLY A 435 23.82 -10.03 40.83
N ARG A 436 23.95 -10.59 42.04
CA ARG A 436 23.74 -12.01 42.32
C ARG A 436 22.64 -12.20 43.37
N ARG A 437 21.61 -12.97 43.01
CA ARG A 437 20.52 -13.36 43.93
C ARG A 437 20.97 -14.48 44.88
N LYS A 438 20.21 -14.70 45.96
CA LYS A 438 20.45 -15.79 46.93
C LYS A 438 20.45 -17.19 46.29
N ASN A 439 19.66 -17.40 45.24
CA ASN A 439 19.59 -18.65 44.48
C ASN A 439 20.79 -18.87 43.53
N GLY A 440 21.71 -17.89 43.40
CA GLY A 440 22.86 -17.94 42.52
C GLY A 440 22.65 -17.33 41.12
N GLU A 441 21.42 -16.92 40.78
CA GLU A 441 21.11 -16.26 39.51
C GLU A 441 21.75 -14.88 39.41
N THR A 442 22.37 -14.58 38.26
CA THR A 442 22.96 -13.28 37.94
C THR A 442 22.00 -12.44 37.10
N PHE A 443 21.97 -11.13 37.34
CA PHE A 443 21.07 -10.22 36.61
C PHE A 443 21.62 -8.78 36.60
N PRO A 444 21.30 -7.97 35.58
CA PRO A 444 21.76 -6.59 35.51
C PRO A 444 21.03 -5.71 36.53
N VAL A 445 21.82 -4.97 37.32
CA VAL A 445 21.37 -4.02 38.34
C VAL A 445 21.85 -2.62 37.96
N GLU A 446 20.93 -1.67 37.95
CA GLU A 446 21.25 -0.24 37.93
C GLU A 446 21.32 0.24 39.38
N ALA A 447 22.44 0.84 39.77
CA ALA A 447 22.70 1.31 41.13
C ALA A 447 23.05 2.79 41.15
N SER A 448 22.26 3.56 41.89
CA SER A 448 22.53 4.98 42.16
C SER A 448 23.18 5.11 43.52
N PHE A 449 24.48 5.44 43.54
CA PHE A 449 25.29 5.58 44.74
C PHE A 449 25.32 7.03 45.24
N SER A 450 25.18 7.21 46.55
CA SER A 450 25.38 8.48 47.25
C SER A 450 26.16 8.29 48.55
N GLY A 451 26.81 9.34 49.03
CA GLY A 451 27.57 9.32 50.28
C GLY A 451 27.30 10.59 51.11
N TRP A 452 27.21 10.45 52.42
CA TRP A 452 26.98 11.57 53.34
C TRP A 452 27.66 11.36 54.70
N GLN A 453 27.90 12.45 55.41
CA GLN A 453 28.38 12.41 56.79
C GLN A 453 27.20 12.16 57.74
N GLY A 454 27.16 10.98 58.37
CA GLY A 454 26.17 10.62 59.40
C GLY A 454 26.66 10.93 60.83
N THR A 455 25.83 10.59 61.83
CA THR A 455 26.15 10.78 63.26
C THR A 455 27.25 9.84 63.77
N ASP A 456 27.40 8.67 63.15
CA ASP A 456 28.34 7.61 63.54
C ASP A 456 29.55 7.49 62.59
N GLY A 457 29.75 8.46 61.70
CA GLY A 457 30.80 8.46 60.68
C GLY A 457 30.27 8.65 59.26
N PHE A 458 31.15 8.45 58.27
CA PHE A 458 30.77 8.54 56.86
C PHE A 458 29.94 7.31 56.45
N GLN A 459 28.78 7.54 55.81
CA GLN A 459 27.86 6.48 55.38
C GLN A 459 27.64 6.53 53.87
N TYR A 460 27.36 5.37 53.29
CA TYR A 460 27.06 5.24 51.87
C TYR A 460 25.66 4.68 51.66
N GLY A 461 24.97 5.13 50.62
CA GLY A 461 23.65 4.65 50.22
C GLY A 461 23.63 4.23 48.75
N ALA A 462 22.85 3.20 48.44
CA ALA A 462 22.59 2.74 47.09
C ALA A 462 21.09 2.49 46.88
N ILE A 463 20.54 3.02 45.78
CA ILE A 463 19.25 2.62 45.24
C ILE A 463 19.52 1.66 44.09
N LEU A 464 18.99 0.45 44.18
CA LEU A 464 19.22 -0.69 43.30
C LEU A 464 17.94 -1.03 42.55
N ARG A 465 17.99 -1.08 41.22
CA ARG A 465 16.86 -1.45 40.37
C ARG A 465 17.24 -2.62 39.47
N ASP A 466 16.37 -3.62 39.42
CA ASP A 466 16.45 -4.71 38.44
C ASP A 466 16.03 -4.19 37.06
N ILE A 467 16.97 -4.14 36.11
CA ILE A 467 16.73 -3.64 34.75
C ILE A 467 16.57 -4.78 33.74
N SER A 468 16.42 -6.03 34.18
CA SER A 468 16.33 -7.22 33.33
C SER A 468 15.13 -7.19 32.38
N VAL A 469 13.97 -6.71 32.85
CA VAL A 469 12.76 -6.58 32.02
C VAL A 469 12.96 -5.49 30.97
N ARG A 470 13.43 -4.31 31.40
CA ARG A 470 13.71 -3.16 30.51
C ARG A 470 14.70 -3.52 29.41
N LYS A 471 15.79 -4.22 29.74
CA LYS A 471 16.80 -4.68 28.77
C LYS A 471 16.22 -5.72 27.80
N ARG A 472 15.47 -6.72 28.28
CA ARG A 472 14.82 -7.72 27.40
C ARG A 472 13.77 -7.11 26.47
N GLU A 473 12.98 -6.16 26.95
CA GLU A 473 12.00 -5.45 26.12
C GLU A 473 12.68 -4.56 25.08
N ALA A 474 13.71 -3.82 25.46
CA ALA A 474 14.50 -3.02 24.53
C ALA A 474 15.18 -3.90 23.45
N GLU A 475 15.75 -5.04 23.84
CA GLU A 475 16.31 -6.01 22.90
C GLU A 475 15.25 -6.60 21.96
N ARG A 476 14.06 -6.91 22.48
CA ARG A 476 12.94 -7.41 21.66
C ARG A 476 12.44 -6.35 20.67
N VAL A 477 12.32 -5.10 21.10
CA VAL A 477 11.94 -3.98 20.22
C VAL A 477 13.00 -3.78 19.14
N ARG A 478 14.28 -3.78 19.51
CA ARG A 478 15.39 -3.72 18.53
C ARG A 478 15.33 -4.89 17.55
N TYR A 479 15.15 -6.11 18.05
CA TYR A 479 15.05 -7.31 17.22
C TYR A 479 13.90 -7.19 16.20
N LEU A 480 12.71 -6.76 16.62
CA LEU A 480 11.54 -6.59 15.72
C LEU A 480 11.71 -5.42 14.74
N ALA A 481 12.48 -4.38 15.11
CA ALA A 481 12.81 -3.28 14.21
C ALA A 481 13.82 -3.68 13.12
N GLU A 482 14.58 -4.76 13.34
CA GLU A 482 15.67 -5.22 12.47
C GLU A 482 15.39 -6.56 11.76
N HIS A 483 14.41 -7.35 12.21
CA HIS A 483 14.13 -8.70 11.69
C HIS A 483 12.67 -8.89 11.27
N ASP A 484 12.46 -9.74 10.26
CA ASP A 484 11.14 -10.19 9.83
C ASP A 484 10.56 -11.21 10.83
N ALA A 485 9.35 -10.97 11.31
CA ALA A 485 8.75 -11.79 12.36
C ALA A 485 8.39 -13.22 11.89
N LEU A 486 8.15 -13.43 10.59
CA LEU A 486 7.76 -14.73 10.06
C LEU A 486 8.95 -15.66 9.81
N THR A 487 10.01 -15.12 9.21
CA THR A 487 11.18 -15.89 8.74
C THR A 487 12.39 -15.76 9.66
N GLY A 488 12.42 -14.75 10.54
CA GLY A 488 13.58 -14.45 11.39
C GLY A 488 14.82 -13.99 10.61
N LEU A 489 14.67 -13.62 9.34
CA LEU A 489 15.72 -12.96 8.55
C LEU A 489 15.80 -11.47 8.90
N ALA A 490 16.86 -10.79 8.43
CA ALA A 490 16.90 -9.34 8.45
C ALA A 490 15.68 -8.78 7.71
N ASN A 491 15.11 -7.68 8.20
CA ASN A 491 14.08 -6.94 7.46
C ASN A 491 14.73 -5.89 6.55
N ARG A 492 13.90 -5.15 5.81
CA ARG A 492 14.35 -4.08 4.92
C ARG A 492 15.25 -3.03 5.59
N ASN A 493 14.98 -2.67 6.85
CA ASN A 493 15.77 -1.65 7.56
C ASN A 493 17.19 -2.15 7.86
N MET A 494 17.29 -3.39 8.37
CA MET A 494 18.59 -4.00 8.67
C MET A 494 19.41 -4.27 7.41
N LEU A 495 18.76 -4.70 6.32
CA LEU A 495 19.41 -4.82 5.02
C LEU A 495 19.95 -3.48 4.52
N HIS A 496 19.15 -2.42 4.58
CA HIS A 496 19.56 -1.09 4.10
C HIS A 496 20.75 -0.55 4.88
N ALA A 497 20.70 -0.62 6.22
CA ALA A 497 21.82 -0.24 7.09
C ALA A 497 23.07 -1.09 6.83
N GLY A 498 22.91 -2.40 6.66
CA GLY A 498 23.98 -3.32 6.33
C GLY A 498 24.62 -3.04 4.96
N LEU A 499 23.80 -2.76 3.95
CA LEU A 499 24.23 -2.41 2.60
C LEU A 499 24.99 -1.08 2.58
N ALA A 500 24.52 -0.06 3.30
CA ALA A 500 25.23 1.20 3.46
C ALA A 500 26.61 1.00 4.12
N SER A 501 26.70 0.11 5.11
CA SER A 501 27.97 -0.24 5.75
C SER A 501 28.92 -0.98 4.80
N LEU A 502 28.40 -1.93 4.00
CA LEU A 502 29.16 -2.64 2.97
C LEU A 502 29.72 -1.67 1.92
N ILE A 503 28.90 -0.75 1.40
CA ILE A 503 29.33 0.27 0.43
C ILE A 503 30.43 1.16 1.02
N ALA A 504 30.27 1.65 2.25
CA ALA A 504 31.28 2.46 2.91
C ALA A 504 32.59 1.71 3.21
N ALA A 505 32.54 0.39 3.38
CA ALA A 505 33.73 -0.44 3.49
C ALA A 505 34.39 -0.67 2.12
N ALA A 506 33.58 -0.91 1.10
CA ALA A 506 34.00 -1.16 -0.27
C ALA A 506 34.65 0.07 -0.92
N GLU A 507 34.11 1.27 -0.69
CA GLU A 507 34.70 2.54 -1.14
C GLU A 507 36.14 2.72 -0.62
N ARG A 508 36.40 2.30 0.63
CA ARG A 508 37.75 2.35 1.24
C ARG A 508 38.70 1.29 0.70
N ARG A 509 38.19 0.16 0.22
CA ARG A 509 38.97 -0.99 -0.25
C ARG A 509 39.05 -1.09 -1.77
N SER A 510 38.30 -0.24 -2.50
CA SER A 510 38.06 -0.37 -3.94
C SER A 510 37.56 -1.77 -4.31
N SER A 511 36.60 -2.30 -3.54
CA SER A 511 35.91 -3.56 -3.82
C SER A 511 34.49 -3.32 -4.32
N ASP A 512 33.88 -4.38 -4.88
CA ASP A 512 32.51 -4.33 -5.38
C ASP A 512 31.56 -4.91 -4.34
N VAL A 513 30.34 -4.37 -4.28
CA VAL A 513 29.25 -4.89 -3.43
C VAL A 513 28.13 -5.36 -4.33
N ALA A 514 27.63 -6.57 -4.09
CA ALA A 514 26.49 -7.09 -4.81
C ALA A 514 25.24 -7.08 -3.95
N LEU A 515 24.14 -6.61 -4.54
CA LEU A 515 22.80 -6.79 -4.03
C LEU A 515 22.01 -7.67 -5.01
N LEU A 516 21.55 -8.82 -4.52
CA LEU A 516 20.62 -9.68 -5.24
C LEU A 516 19.24 -9.50 -4.63
N VAL A 517 18.24 -9.15 -5.43
CA VAL A 517 16.82 -9.14 -5.05
C VAL A 517 16.14 -10.31 -5.75
N LEU A 518 15.39 -11.10 -5.00
CA LEU A 518 14.83 -12.38 -5.42
C LEU A 518 13.33 -12.33 -5.24
N GLY A 519 12.57 -12.81 -6.23
CA GLY A 519 11.13 -12.97 -6.14
C GLY A 519 10.71 -14.39 -6.47
N LEU A 520 9.72 -14.94 -5.75
CA LEU A 520 9.19 -16.27 -6.04
C LEU A 520 8.24 -16.21 -7.23
N ASP A 521 8.47 -17.04 -8.23
CA ASP A 521 7.58 -17.14 -9.38
C ASP A 521 6.30 -17.88 -8.99
N GLY A 522 5.14 -17.25 -9.21
CA GLY A 522 3.83 -17.88 -8.97
C GLY A 522 3.45 -18.04 -7.49
N PHE A 523 4.09 -17.32 -6.56
CA PHE A 523 3.75 -17.41 -5.13
C PHE A 523 2.28 -17.08 -4.84
N GLN A 524 1.70 -16.12 -5.56
CA GLN A 524 0.28 -15.79 -5.43
C GLN A 524 -0.61 -17.02 -5.72
N GLN A 525 -0.29 -17.82 -6.75
CA GLN A 525 -1.04 -19.05 -7.05
C GLN A 525 -0.98 -20.07 -5.90
N ILE A 526 0.13 -20.11 -5.16
CA ILE A 526 0.25 -20.97 -3.97
C ILE A 526 -0.70 -20.49 -2.88
N ASN A 527 -0.77 -19.18 -2.63
CA ASN A 527 -1.70 -18.61 -1.67
C ASN A 527 -3.16 -18.82 -2.10
N ASP A 528 -3.47 -18.59 -3.38
CA ASP A 528 -4.84 -18.71 -3.90
C ASP A 528 -5.33 -20.16 -3.86
N MET A 529 -4.46 -21.14 -4.13
CA MET A 529 -4.83 -22.56 -4.15
C MET A 529 -4.82 -23.22 -2.76
N LEU A 530 -3.91 -22.81 -1.87
CA LEU A 530 -3.60 -23.55 -0.63
C LEU A 530 -3.75 -22.71 0.65
N GLY A 531 -4.04 -21.42 0.53
CA GLY A 531 -4.19 -20.47 1.62
C GLY A 531 -2.88 -19.89 2.13
N HIS A 532 -2.97 -18.75 2.83
CA HIS A 532 -1.83 -18.01 3.36
C HIS A 532 -0.96 -18.80 4.35
N SER A 533 -1.54 -19.73 5.12
CA SER A 533 -0.77 -20.57 6.05
C SER A 533 0.20 -21.51 5.34
N ALA A 534 -0.15 -22.00 4.15
CA ALA A 534 0.76 -22.77 3.30
C ALA A 534 1.84 -21.87 2.70
N GLY A 535 1.46 -20.67 2.26
CA GLY A 535 2.39 -19.63 1.82
C GLY A 535 3.44 -19.29 2.88
N ASP A 536 3.03 -19.13 4.14
CA ASP A 536 3.93 -18.86 5.26
C ASP A 536 4.98 -19.96 5.47
N LEU A 537 4.58 -21.23 5.32
CA LEU A 537 5.51 -22.35 5.39
C LEU A 537 6.51 -22.35 4.22
N VAL A 538 6.06 -22.00 3.01
CA VAL A 538 6.92 -21.84 1.84
C VAL A 538 7.94 -20.73 2.08
N LEU A 539 7.51 -19.58 2.59
CA LEU A 539 8.40 -18.44 2.89
C LEU A 539 9.45 -18.78 3.94
N ARG A 540 9.09 -19.55 4.99
CA ARG A 540 10.06 -20.06 5.97
C ARG A 540 11.06 -21.02 5.35
N ALA A 541 10.62 -21.96 4.51
CA ALA A 541 11.51 -22.90 3.83
C ALA A 541 12.46 -22.21 2.85
N VAL A 542 11.99 -21.16 2.16
CA VAL A 542 12.83 -20.30 1.31
C VAL A 542 13.90 -19.61 2.16
N ALA A 543 13.50 -19.01 3.27
CA ALA A 543 14.43 -18.32 4.17
C ALA A 543 15.54 -19.24 4.70
N GLU A 544 15.18 -20.46 5.10
CA GLU A 544 16.16 -21.47 5.55
C GLU A 544 17.12 -21.87 4.44
N ARG A 545 16.61 -22.07 3.22
CA ARG A 545 17.45 -22.43 2.06
C ARG A 545 18.39 -21.28 1.69
N LEU A 546 17.91 -20.04 1.61
CA LEU A 546 18.75 -18.88 1.33
C LEU A 546 19.85 -18.70 2.39
N ARG A 547 19.52 -18.89 3.67
CA ARG A 547 20.51 -18.82 4.76
C ARG A 547 21.60 -19.88 4.60
N LYS A 548 21.23 -21.09 4.19
CA LYS A 548 22.17 -22.19 3.92
C LYS A 548 23.07 -21.88 2.72
N GLU A 549 22.50 -21.39 1.63
CA GLU A 549 23.26 -21.09 0.41
C GLU A 549 24.17 -19.85 0.54
N ALA A 550 23.81 -18.92 1.44
CA ALA A 550 24.62 -17.75 1.76
C ALA A 550 25.84 -18.08 2.64
N ASP A 551 25.81 -19.18 3.40
CA ASP A 551 26.90 -19.66 4.27
C ASP A 551 27.50 -18.58 5.19
N GLY A 552 26.68 -17.64 5.66
CA GLY A 552 27.10 -16.53 6.54
C GLY A 552 27.92 -15.43 5.86
N LYS A 553 28.18 -15.53 4.55
CA LYS A 553 28.94 -14.55 3.74
C LYS A 553 28.09 -13.38 3.23
N ALA A 554 26.77 -13.48 3.37
CA ALA A 554 25.83 -12.49 2.88
C ALA A 554 24.78 -12.16 3.94
N ILE A 555 24.35 -10.91 3.95
CA ILE A 555 23.16 -10.47 4.68
C ILE A 555 21.94 -11.01 3.93
N VAL A 556 21.21 -11.93 4.55
CA VAL A 556 19.97 -12.49 3.98
C VAL A 556 18.78 -11.79 4.62
N ALA A 557 17.95 -11.16 3.80
CA ALA A 557 16.81 -10.37 4.24
C ALA A 557 15.52 -10.75 3.52
N ARG A 558 14.39 -10.46 4.16
CA ARG A 558 13.07 -10.45 3.53
C ARG A 558 12.59 -9.00 3.43
N LEU A 559 12.23 -8.58 2.22
CA LEU A 559 11.83 -7.20 1.92
C LEU A 559 10.34 -6.99 2.21
N SER A 560 9.51 -7.77 1.53
CA SER A 560 8.04 -7.75 1.60
C SER A 560 7.47 -8.94 0.85
N GLY A 561 6.27 -9.42 1.21
CA GLY A 561 5.58 -10.46 0.42
C GLY A 561 6.45 -11.69 0.14
N ASP A 562 6.69 -11.96 -1.14
CA ASP A 562 7.53 -13.02 -1.70
C ASP A 562 8.94 -12.56 -2.10
N GLU A 563 9.35 -11.36 -1.68
CA GLU A 563 10.65 -10.78 -2.06
C GLU A 563 11.70 -10.95 -0.95
N PHE A 564 12.85 -11.43 -1.36
CA PHE A 564 14.03 -11.65 -0.53
C PHE A 564 15.22 -10.87 -1.11
N ALA A 565 16.25 -10.68 -0.30
CA ALA A 565 17.49 -10.07 -0.75
C ALA A 565 18.72 -10.73 -0.12
N LEU A 566 19.81 -10.76 -0.88
CA LEU A 566 21.16 -11.06 -0.41
C LEU A 566 22.06 -9.86 -0.70
N ALA A 567 22.78 -9.38 0.31
CA ALA A 567 23.82 -8.36 0.14
C ALA A 567 25.17 -8.89 0.62
N LEU A 568 26.22 -8.76 -0.19
CA LEU A 568 27.56 -9.24 0.12
C LEU A 568 28.66 -8.40 -0.53
N ASP A 569 29.83 -8.38 0.09
CA ASP A 569 31.07 -7.94 -0.57
C ASP A 569 31.47 -9.03 -1.58
N CYS A 570 31.68 -8.65 -2.85
CA CYS A 570 32.05 -9.59 -3.90
C CYS A 570 33.37 -10.32 -3.60
N ALA A 571 34.26 -9.71 -2.82
CA ALA A 571 35.50 -10.36 -2.38
C ALA A 571 35.25 -11.55 -1.42
N GLU A 572 34.14 -11.56 -0.68
CA GLU A 572 33.78 -12.62 0.25
C GLU A 572 33.04 -13.79 -0.43
N ALA A 573 32.47 -13.58 -1.62
CA ALA A 573 31.75 -14.61 -2.37
C ALA A 573 32.66 -15.81 -2.70
N GLY A 574 33.92 -15.55 -3.08
CA GLY A 574 34.88 -16.57 -3.51
C GLY A 574 34.61 -17.14 -4.92
N GLU A 575 33.58 -16.63 -5.61
CA GLU A 575 33.17 -16.97 -6.97
C GLU A 575 32.61 -15.71 -7.67
N PRO A 576 32.60 -15.64 -9.02
CA PRO A 576 31.95 -14.56 -9.76
C PRO A 576 30.47 -14.41 -9.37
N ILE A 577 29.97 -13.17 -9.31
CA ILE A 577 28.62 -12.91 -8.81
C ILE A 577 27.50 -13.54 -9.67
N ALA A 578 27.73 -13.67 -10.97
CA ALA A 578 26.82 -14.36 -11.88
C ALA A 578 26.70 -15.86 -11.52
N GLU A 579 27.83 -16.51 -11.20
CA GLU A 579 27.87 -17.91 -10.78
C GLU A 579 27.21 -18.08 -9.40
N PHE A 580 27.42 -17.13 -8.47
CA PHE A 580 26.73 -17.11 -7.18
C PHE A 580 25.21 -16.99 -7.37
N ALA A 581 24.74 -16.07 -8.21
CA ALA A 581 23.32 -15.91 -8.52
C ALA A 581 22.72 -17.17 -9.17
N GLU A 582 23.45 -17.80 -10.10
CA GLU A 582 23.02 -19.03 -10.74
C GLU A 582 22.96 -20.21 -9.75
N ARG A 583 23.94 -20.33 -8.84
CA ARG A 583 23.94 -21.34 -7.78
C ARG A 583 22.72 -21.18 -6.88
N ILE A 584 22.40 -19.95 -6.49
CA ILE A 584 21.18 -19.65 -5.72
C ILE A 584 19.94 -20.06 -6.50
N ALA A 585 19.81 -19.67 -7.78
CA ALA A 585 18.67 -20.06 -8.61
C ALA A 585 18.52 -21.60 -8.73
N ARG A 586 19.62 -22.32 -9.00
CA ARG A 586 19.65 -23.78 -9.11
C ARG A 586 19.27 -24.48 -7.79
N ALA A 587 19.61 -23.91 -6.64
CA ALA A 587 19.22 -24.47 -5.34
C ALA A 587 17.69 -24.57 -5.17
N PHE A 588 16.91 -23.78 -5.91
CA PHE A 588 15.45 -23.80 -5.90
C PHE A 588 14.82 -24.74 -6.94
N GLU A 589 15.61 -25.40 -7.80
CA GLU A 589 15.10 -26.47 -8.66
C GLU A 589 14.65 -27.70 -7.85
N ALA A 590 15.31 -27.96 -6.71
CA ALA A 590 14.90 -28.98 -5.77
C ALA A 590 13.61 -28.56 -5.02
N PRO A 591 12.61 -29.45 -4.83
CA PRO A 591 11.41 -29.10 -4.08
C PRO A 591 11.71 -28.62 -2.64
N LEU A 592 10.95 -27.64 -2.16
CA LEU A 592 10.94 -27.19 -0.78
C LEU A 592 10.06 -28.14 0.05
N VAL A 593 10.58 -28.65 1.16
CA VAL A 593 9.81 -29.49 2.09
C VAL A 593 9.10 -28.58 3.09
N THR A 594 7.77 -28.56 3.08
CA THR A 594 6.94 -27.74 3.98
C THR A 594 5.96 -28.65 4.72
N GLY A 595 6.28 -28.98 5.97
CA GLY A 595 5.49 -29.95 6.75
C GLY A 595 5.46 -31.32 6.08
N THR A 596 4.30 -31.74 5.58
CA THR A 596 4.09 -33.05 4.90
C THR A 596 4.09 -32.97 3.37
N ARG A 597 4.24 -31.78 2.78
CA ARG A 597 4.17 -31.55 1.32
C ARG A 597 5.50 -31.08 0.76
N GLN A 598 5.65 -31.23 -0.55
CA GLN A 598 6.78 -30.70 -1.32
C GLN A 598 6.26 -29.69 -2.33
N HIS A 599 6.87 -28.50 -2.36
CA HIS A 599 6.54 -27.43 -3.29
C HIS A 599 7.70 -27.17 -4.22
N ARG A 600 7.45 -27.21 -5.54
CA ARG A 600 8.42 -26.70 -6.52
C ARG A 600 8.17 -25.21 -6.68
N VAL A 601 9.17 -24.41 -6.34
CA VAL A 601 9.12 -22.95 -6.43
C VAL A 601 10.33 -22.52 -7.24
N ARG A 602 10.11 -21.74 -8.31
CA ARG A 602 11.19 -21.08 -9.04
C ARG A 602 11.41 -19.69 -8.47
N ILE A 603 12.65 -19.22 -8.53
CA ILE A 603 13.00 -17.86 -8.12
C ILE A 603 13.61 -17.12 -9.29
N SER A 604 13.15 -15.89 -9.51
CA SER A 604 13.78 -14.94 -10.41
C SER A 604 14.67 -14.01 -9.59
N ILE A 605 15.83 -13.63 -10.13
CA ILE A 605 16.85 -12.86 -9.41
C ILE A 605 17.26 -11.63 -10.21
N GLY A 606 17.22 -10.45 -9.60
CA GLY A 606 17.84 -9.23 -10.10
C GLY A 606 19.09 -8.89 -9.31
N VAL A 607 20.19 -8.58 -9.98
CA VAL A 607 21.48 -8.26 -9.35
C VAL A 607 21.86 -6.82 -9.66
N ALA A 608 22.27 -6.04 -8.67
CA ALA A 608 22.91 -4.74 -8.85
C ALA A 608 24.28 -4.72 -8.16
N LEU A 609 25.27 -4.13 -8.81
CA LEU A 609 26.66 -4.08 -8.33
C LEU A 609 27.04 -2.64 -8.02
N TYR A 610 27.63 -2.37 -6.87
CA TYR A 610 28.34 -1.12 -6.64
C TYR A 610 29.74 -1.23 -7.25
N PRO A 611 30.23 -0.19 -7.97
CA PRO A 611 29.59 1.12 -8.18
C PRO A 611 28.69 1.22 -9.42
N ASP A 612 28.79 0.31 -10.40
CA ASP A 612 28.21 0.48 -11.74
C ASP A 612 26.68 0.49 -11.78
N GLY A 613 26.07 -0.30 -10.91
CA GLY A 613 24.63 -0.45 -10.72
C GLY A 613 24.04 0.41 -9.61
N GLY A 614 24.79 1.34 -9.02
CA GLY A 614 24.27 2.31 -8.03
C GLY A 614 25.33 2.80 -7.05
N GLN A 615 25.21 4.06 -6.58
CA GLN A 615 26.20 4.67 -5.67
C GLN A 615 25.82 4.58 -4.19
N ASN A 616 24.58 4.27 -3.88
CA ASN A 616 24.06 4.16 -2.52
C ASN A 616 23.09 2.97 -2.40
N ALA A 617 22.67 2.66 -1.18
CA ALA A 617 21.79 1.53 -0.89
C ALA A 617 20.43 1.63 -1.62
N ASP A 618 19.86 2.83 -1.77
CA ASP A 618 18.58 3.03 -2.46
C ASP A 618 18.70 2.83 -3.97
N ASP A 619 19.80 3.29 -4.58
CA ASP A 619 20.09 3.07 -6.01
C ASP A 619 20.24 1.57 -6.31
N LEU A 620 21.04 0.86 -5.51
CA LEU A 620 21.22 -0.59 -5.68
C LEU A 620 19.90 -1.33 -5.51
N LEU A 621 19.11 -1.00 -4.48
CA LEU A 621 17.79 -1.60 -4.28
C LEU A 621 16.89 -1.36 -5.48
N SER A 622 16.79 -0.10 -5.95
CA SER A 622 15.97 0.26 -7.11
C SER A 622 16.41 -0.48 -8.37
N ASN A 623 17.71 -0.49 -8.67
CA ASN A 623 18.27 -1.12 -9.87
C ASN A 623 18.19 -2.66 -9.82
N ALA A 624 18.35 -3.27 -8.65
CA ALA A 624 18.17 -4.71 -8.48
C ALA A 624 16.70 -5.12 -8.69
N HIS A 625 15.72 -4.30 -8.26
CA HIS A 625 14.30 -4.56 -8.57
C HIS A 625 13.99 -4.42 -10.07
N LEU A 626 14.60 -3.45 -10.75
CA LEU A 626 14.49 -3.33 -12.22
C LEU A 626 15.02 -4.59 -12.92
N ALA A 627 16.20 -5.06 -12.50
CA ALA A 627 16.77 -6.30 -13.00
C ALA A 627 15.89 -7.52 -12.68
N LEU A 628 15.28 -7.58 -11.49
CA LEU A 628 14.36 -8.65 -11.10
C LEU A 628 13.11 -8.66 -12.00
N SER A 629 12.55 -7.48 -12.28
CA SER A 629 11.42 -7.34 -13.20
C SER A 629 11.79 -7.84 -14.60
N ARG A 630 12.98 -7.48 -15.09
CA ARG A 630 13.50 -7.98 -16.37
C ARG A 630 13.69 -9.51 -16.35
N ALA A 631 14.20 -10.09 -15.25
CA ALA A 631 14.34 -11.53 -15.10
C ALA A 631 12.98 -12.24 -15.18
N LYS A 632 11.96 -11.71 -14.49
CA LYS A 632 10.58 -12.24 -14.54
C LYS A 632 9.94 -12.16 -15.92
N ALA A 633 10.29 -11.13 -16.71
CA ALA A 633 9.76 -10.92 -18.06
C ALA A 633 10.43 -11.78 -19.14
N THR A 634 11.76 -11.95 -19.07
CA THR A 634 12.54 -12.61 -20.14
C THR A 634 12.52 -14.12 -20.00
N ARG A 635 12.81 -14.63 -18.79
CA ARG A 635 12.82 -16.07 -18.49
C ARG A 635 12.65 -16.26 -16.98
N ARG A 636 11.44 -16.63 -16.54
CA ARG A 636 11.18 -17.00 -15.14
C ARG A 636 12.12 -18.11 -14.68
N GLY A 637 12.69 -17.98 -13.48
CA GLY A 637 13.72 -18.88 -12.96
C GLY A 637 15.15 -18.57 -13.41
N SER A 638 15.43 -17.33 -13.83
CA SER A 638 16.77 -16.86 -14.24
C SER A 638 17.26 -15.69 -13.40
N HIS A 639 18.52 -15.29 -13.60
CA HIS A 639 19.09 -14.08 -13.04
C HIS A 639 19.37 -13.05 -14.13
N VAL A 640 19.24 -11.77 -13.80
CA VAL A 640 19.64 -10.65 -14.66
C VAL A 640 20.50 -9.70 -13.84
N ILE A 641 21.65 -9.30 -14.38
CA ILE A 641 22.50 -8.26 -13.80
C ILE A 641 22.06 -6.92 -14.37
N PHE A 642 21.94 -5.93 -13.49
CA PHE A 642 21.56 -4.59 -13.87
C PHE A 642 22.64 -3.94 -14.73
N GLU A 643 22.23 -3.45 -15.88
CA GLU A 643 23.00 -2.57 -16.74
C GLU A 643 22.22 -1.27 -16.94
N SER A 644 22.92 -0.15 -17.14
CA SER A 644 22.27 1.15 -17.39
C SER A 644 21.30 1.12 -18.58
N ALA A 645 21.55 0.23 -19.56
CA ALA A 645 20.65 -0.02 -20.69
C ALA A 645 19.25 -0.48 -20.26
N ILE A 646 19.11 -1.26 -19.18
CA ILE A 646 17.80 -1.72 -18.68
C ILE A 646 16.96 -0.54 -18.20
N ARG A 647 17.57 0.39 -17.47
CA ARG A 647 16.89 1.61 -17.03
C ARG A 647 16.49 2.48 -18.22
N GLN A 648 17.40 2.65 -19.19
CA GLN A 648 17.12 3.40 -20.41
C GLN A 648 15.98 2.78 -21.23
N GLU A 649 15.91 1.45 -21.31
CA GLU A 649 14.83 0.73 -21.99
C GLU A 649 13.47 1.00 -21.32
N LEU A 650 13.42 0.98 -19.98
CA LEU A 650 12.20 1.28 -19.24
C LEU A 650 11.76 2.74 -19.43
N GLU A 651 12.68 3.69 -19.32
CA GLU A 651 12.39 5.12 -19.55
C GLU A 651 11.90 5.37 -20.98
N ASN A 652 12.55 4.75 -21.97
CA ASN A 652 12.13 4.83 -23.37
C ASN A 652 10.75 4.22 -23.56
N ARG A 653 10.44 3.08 -22.90
CA ARG A 653 9.12 2.45 -22.96
C ARG A 653 8.02 3.32 -22.36
N LEU A 654 8.24 3.88 -21.16
CA LEU A 654 7.27 4.77 -20.51
C LEU A 654 7.02 6.04 -21.34
N ARG A 655 8.09 6.59 -21.93
CA ARG A 655 7.98 7.71 -22.86
C ARG A 655 7.17 7.34 -24.10
N LEU A 656 7.48 6.20 -24.71
CA LEU A 656 6.80 5.69 -25.90
C LEU A 656 5.32 5.42 -25.62
N GLU A 657 4.98 4.84 -24.47
CA GLU A 657 3.60 4.62 -24.03
C GLU A 657 2.83 5.95 -23.88
N SER A 658 3.45 6.96 -23.27
CA SER A 658 2.86 8.29 -23.19
C SER A 658 2.68 8.95 -24.56
N GLU A 659 3.64 8.78 -25.48
CA GLU A 659 3.54 9.30 -26.85
C GLU A 659 2.43 8.58 -27.64
N LEU A 660 2.28 7.26 -27.47
CA LEU A 660 1.23 6.45 -28.10
C LEU A 660 -0.18 6.81 -27.60
N ALA A 661 -0.33 7.12 -26.32
CA ALA A 661 -1.61 7.60 -25.78
C ALA A 661 -2.05 8.91 -26.47
N ILE A 662 -1.11 9.83 -26.64
CA ILE A 662 -1.33 11.10 -27.35
C ILE A 662 -1.61 10.85 -28.84
N ALA A 663 -0.87 9.93 -29.47
CA ALA A 663 -1.05 9.56 -30.87
C ALA A 663 -2.46 9.02 -31.15
N ALA A 664 -2.97 8.20 -30.23
CA ALA A 664 -4.33 7.66 -30.29
C ALA A 664 -5.39 8.78 -30.16
N ASP A 665 -5.16 9.81 -29.34
CA ASP A 665 -6.05 10.96 -29.17
C ASP A 665 -6.04 11.91 -30.37
N ARG A 666 -4.89 12.06 -31.02
CA ARG A 666 -4.66 13.01 -32.12
C ARG A 666 -4.89 12.44 -33.51
N GLY A 667 -5.21 11.15 -33.62
CA GLY A 667 -5.38 10.48 -34.90
C GLY A 667 -4.07 10.42 -35.70
N GLU A 668 -2.95 10.14 -35.03
CA GLU A 668 -1.62 10.02 -35.66
C GLU A 668 -1.35 8.62 -36.26
N PHE A 669 -2.28 7.68 -36.10
CA PHE A 669 -2.23 6.37 -36.73
C PHE A 669 -2.89 6.39 -38.11
N GLU A 670 -2.35 5.62 -39.04
CA GLU A 670 -2.92 5.37 -40.36
C GLU A 670 -2.74 3.91 -40.77
N LEU A 671 -3.61 3.42 -41.64
CA LEU A 671 -3.50 2.06 -42.18
C LEU A 671 -2.90 2.10 -43.57
N PHE A 672 -1.88 1.28 -43.77
CA PHE A 672 -1.34 0.96 -45.08
C PHE A 672 -1.86 -0.41 -45.47
N TYR A 673 -2.05 -0.63 -46.77
CA TYR A 673 -2.62 -1.85 -47.32
C TYR A 673 -1.58 -2.50 -48.24
N GLN A 674 -1.28 -3.77 -47.99
CA GLN A 674 -0.39 -4.56 -48.84
C GLN A 674 -1.22 -5.54 -49.68
N PRO A 675 -1.06 -5.59 -51.02
CA PRO A 675 -1.87 -6.44 -51.87
C PRO A 675 -1.56 -7.93 -51.67
N GLN A 676 -2.63 -8.72 -51.55
CA GLN A 676 -2.62 -10.18 -51.65
C GLN A 676 -3.16 -10.56 -53.02
N VAL A 677 -2.39 -11.36 -53.77
CA VAL A 677 -2.71 -11.74 -55.14
C VAL A 677 -2.81 -13.25 -55.30
N ARG A 678 -3.59 -13.69 -56.28
CA ARG A 678 -3.54 -15.08 -56.74
C ARG A 678 -2.28 -15.27 -57.55
N LEU A 679 -1.41 -16.20 -57.16
CA LEU A 679 -0.10 -16.36 -57.77
C LEU A 679 -0.15 -16.84 -59.23
N VAL A 680 -1.23 -17.53 -59.62
CA VAL A 680 -1.40 -18.11 -60.96
C VAL A 680 -1.63 -17.04 -62.03
N ASP A 681 -2.47 -16.04 -61.75
CA ASP A 681 -2.89 -15.02 -62.73
C ASP A 681 -2.54 -13.58 -62.33
N GLY A 682 -2.03 -13.38 -61.11
CA GLY A 682 -1.68 -12.06 -60.57
C GLY A 682 -2.89 -11.19 -60.20
N SER A 683 -4.11 -11.75 -60.19
CA SER A 683 -5.32 -11.00 -59.83
C SER A 683 -5.32 -10.65 -58.35
N LEU A 684 -5.85 -9.46 -58.02
CA LEU A 684 -6.02 -9.02 -56.64
C LEU A 684 -7.11 -9.85 -55.94
N VAL A 685 -6.79 -10.39 -54.77
CA VAL A 685 -7.71 -11.17 -53.94
C VAL A 685 -8.04 -10.44 -52.64
N GLY A 686 -7.04 -9.80 -52.05
CA GLY A 686 -7.20 -9.13 -50.76
C GLY A 686 -6.13 -8.07 -50.51
N ALA A 687 -6.17 -7.51 -49.31
CA ALA A 687 -5.19 -6.58 -48.81
C ALA A 687 -4.99 -6.76 -47.31
N GLU A 688 -3.73 -6.89 -46.87
CA GLU A 688 -3.41 -6.89 -45.45
C GLU A 688 -3.34 -5.45 -44.93
N ALA A 689 -4.10 -5.16 -43.87
CA ALA A 689 -4.12 -3.88 -43.20
C ALA A 689 -3.00 -3.79 -42.15
N LEU A 690 -2.04 -2.93 -42.41
CA LEU A 690 -0.83 -2.76 -41.62
C LEU A 690 -0.80 -1.36 -41.01
N ILE A 691 -0.88 -1.31 -39.67
CA ILE A 691 -0.82 -0.05 -38.93
C ILE A 691 0.51 0.68 -39.15
N ARG A 692 0.45 1.99 -39.26
CA ARG A 692 1.61 2.90 -39.29
C ARG A 692 1.36 4.02 -38.29
N TRP A 693 2.42 4.43 -37.60
CA TRP A 693 2.36 5.61 -36.75
C TRP A 693 3.13 6.76 -37.40
N ARG A 694 2.42 7.83 -37.74
CA ARG A 694 2.98 9.04 -38.30
C ARG A 694 3.27 10.04 -37.19
N HIS A 695 4.39 9.83 -36.52
CA HIS A 695 4.83 10.69 -35.44
C HIS A 695 5.23 12.09 -35.98
N PRO A 696 4.80 13.21 -35.36
CA PRO A 696 5.00 14.58 -35.87
C PRO A 696 6.47 14.97 -36.03
N VAL A 697 7.35 14.51 -35.12
CA VAL A 697 8.80 14.76 -35.18
C VAL A 697 9.58 13.63 -35.86
N ARG A 698 9.27 12.35 -35.58
CA ARG A 698 10.04 11.19 -36.03
C ARG A 698 9.67 10.68 -37.43
N GLY A 699 8.56 11.16 -38.00
CA GLY A 699 8.00 10.59 -39.22
C GLY A 699 7.36 9.22 -38.96
N TYR A 700 7.52 8.28 -39.89
CA TYR A 700 6.96 6.94 -39.73
C TYR A 700 7.76 6.10 -38.74
N VAL A 701 7.10 5.71 -37.65
CA VAL A 701 7.65 4.78 -36.65
C VAL A 701 7.21 3.36 -37.02
N SER A 702 8.15 2.41 -36.98
CA SER A 702 7.91 1.02 -37.36
C SER A 702 7.01 0.31 -36.35
N PRO A 703 6.03 -0.51 -36.78
CA PRO A 703 5.24 -1.37 -35.88
C PRO A 703 6.08 -2.24 -34.95
N GLY A 704 7.23 -2.74 -35.42
CA GLY A 704 8.14 -3.52 -34.58
C GLY A 704 8.72 -2.74 -33.39
N GLU A 705 8.70 -1.41 -33.42
CA GLU A 705 9.14 -0.56 -32.30
C GLU A 705 8.02 -0.29 -31.30
N PHE A 706 6.79 -0.04 -31.78
CA PHE A 706 5.71 0.42 -30.90
C PHE A 706 4.68 -0.65 -30.54
N MET A 707 4.45 -1.65 -31.38
CA MET A 707 3.48 -2.73 -31.09
C MET A 707 3.82 -3.54 -29.83
N PRO A 708 5.10 -3.84 -29.50
CA PRO A 708 5.43 -4.51 -28.23
C PRO A 708 4.98 -3.71 -27.00
N VAL A 709 5.02 -2.37 -27.08
CA VAL A 709 4.54 -1.48 -26.02
C VAL A 709 3.01 -1.43 -26.02
N VAL A 710 2.38 -1.28 -27.19
CA VAL A 710 0.91 -1.28 -27.33
C VAL A 710 0.31 -2.54 -26.75
N ASN A 711 0.77 -3.72 -27.17
CA ASN A 711 0.23 -5.03 -26.79
C ASN A 711 0.28 -5.34 -25.29
N THR A 712 1.13 -4.63 -24.54
CA THR A 712 1.32 -4.82 -23.10
C THR A 712 0.83 -3.63 -22.27
N SER A 713 0.22 -2.63 -22.92
CA SER A 713 -0.32 -1.42 -22.30
C SER A 713 -1.86 -1.42 -22.34
N ALA A 714 -2.47 -0.56 -21.53
CA ALA A 714 -3.92 -0.33 -21.58
C ALA A 714 -4.41 0.30 -22.91
N LEU A 715 -3.50 0.70 -23.81
CA LEU A 715 -3.84 1.26 -25.12
C LEU A 715 -4.17 0.19 -26.17
N SER A 716 -3.85 -1.09 -25.91
CA SER A 716 -3.98 -2.17 -26.89
C SER A 716 -5.40 -2.29 -27.45
N GLU A 717 -6.41 -2.36 -26.57
CA GLU A 717 -7.82 -2.49 -26.96
C GLU A 717 -8.28 -1.32 -27.83
N ARG A 718 -7.91 -0.11 -27.43
CA ARG A 718 -8.28 1.12 -28.13
C ARG A 718 -7.68 1.17 -29.53
N ILE A 719 -6.39 0.85 -29.67
CA ILE A 719 -5.70 0.86 -30.97
C ILE A 719 -6.25 -0.26 -31.85
N ALA A 720 -6.43 -1.46 -31.31
CA ALA A 720 -6.95 -2.59 -32.06
C ALA A 720 -8.38 -2.36 -32.55
N SER A 721 -9.25 -1.77 -31.73
CA SER A 721 -10.60 -1.37 -32.13
C SER A 721 -10.59 -0.34 -33.26
N TRP A 722 -9.68 0.64 -33.19
CA TRP A 722 -9.50 1.63 -34.25
C TRP A 722 -9.00 1.00 -35.56
N VAL A 723 -8.05 0.05 -35.50
CA VAL A 723 -7.56 -0.69 -36.68
C VAL A 723 -8.71 -1.46 -37.32
N MET A 724 -9.45 -2.24 -36.53
CA MET A 724 -10.60 -3.02 -36.97
C MET A 724 -11.65 -2.14 -37.65
N GLU A 725 -12.04 -1.03 -37.01
CA GLU A 725 -13.02 -0.12 -37.57
C GLU A 725 -12.57 0.51 -38.88
N THR A 726 -11.33 1.03 -38.92
CA THR A 726 -10.78 1.73 -40.08
C THR A 726 -10.62 0.77 -41.27
N ALA A 727 -10.12 -0.44 -41.04
CA ALA A 727 -9.97 -1.46 -42.08
C ALA A 727 -11.32 -1.91 -42.65
N CYS A 728 -12.31 -2.20 -41.79
CA CYS A 728 -13.65 -2.59 -42.24
C CYS A 728 -14.37 -1.49 -43.02
N ARG A 729 -14.24 -0.22 -42.59
CA ARG A 729 -14.77 0.93 -43.34
C ARG A 729 -14.13 1.06 -44.72
N GLN A 730 -12.82 0.87 -44.82
CA GLN A 730 -12.12 0.92 -46.11
C GLN A 730 -12.54 -0.22 -47.03
N ALA A 731 -12.62 -1.45 -46.51
CA ALA A 731 -13.09 -2.60 -47.29
C ALA A 731 -14.53 -2.42 -47.79
N ARG A 732 -15.40 -1.81 -46.97
CA ARG A 732 -16.76 -1.47 -47.39
C ARG A 732 -16.77 -0.43 -48.50
N ALA A 733 -15.88 0.56 -48.46
CA ALA A 733 -15.76 1.55 -49.54
C ALA A 733 -15.33 0.91 -50.87
N TRP A 734 -14.42 -0.06 -50.83
CA TRP A 734 -14.04 -0.86 -51.99
C TRP A 734 -15.21 -1.68 -52.53
N GLU A 735 -15.96 -2.34 -51.64
CA GLU A 735 -17.13 -3.13 -51.99
C GLU A 735 -18.21 -2.30 -52.68
N LEU A 736 -18.53 -1.11 -52.13
CA LEU A 736 -19.50 -0.19 -52.73
C LEU A 736 -19.04 0.37 -54.09
N SER A 737 -17.74 0.38 -54.33
CA SER A 737 -17.13 0.76 -55.62
C SER A 737 -17.08 -0.40 -56.62
N GLY A 738 -17.65 -1.55 -56.28
CA GLY A 738 -17.73 -2.74 -57.14
C GLY A 738 -16.53 -3.68 -57.03
N ASN A 739 -15.63 -3.47 -56.07
CA ASN A 739 -14.44 -4.30 -55.86
C ASN A 739 -14.59 -5.14 -54.59
N SER A 740 -14.71 -6.46 -54.73
CA SER A 740 -14.78 -7.40 -53.60
C SER A 740 -13.38 -7.76 -53.10
N VAL A 741 -12.70 -6.80 -52.46
CA VAL A 741 -11.35 -6.99 -51.88
C VAL A 741 -11.48 -7.42 -50.43
N ARG A 742 -10.92 -8.58 -50.09
CA ARG A 742 -10.82 -9.06 -48.71
C ARG A 742 -9.80 -8.21 -47.93
N VAL A 743 -10.11 -7.80 -46.70
CA VAL A 743 -9.15 -7.13 -45.83
C VAL A 743 -8.72 -8.05 -44.68
N ALA A 744 -7.42 -8.27 -44.55
CA ALA A 744 -6.83 -9.07 -43.49
C ALA A 744 -6.33 -8.17 -42.35
N ILE A 745 -6.62 -8.54 -41.11
CA ILE A 745 -6.28 -7.78 -39.91
C ILE A 745 -5.64 -8.70 -38.87
N ASN A 746 -4.47 -8.31 -38.40
CA ASN A 746 -3.75 -8.98 -37.32
C ASN A 746 -4.47 -8.79 -35.98
N LEU A 747 -4.76 -9.90 -35.29
CA LEU A 747 -5.37 -9.90 -33.97
C LEU A 747 -4.29 -9.86 -32.89
N SER A 748 -4.46 -8.98 -31.89
CA SER A 748 -3.57 -8.93 -30.72
C SER A 748 -4.07 -9.89 -29.62
N PRO A 749 -3.18 -10.60 -28.89
CA PRO A 749 -3.58 -11.46 -27.77
C PRO A 749 -4.44 -10.76 -26.72
N SER A 750 -4.20 -9.48 -26.45
CA SER A 750 -4.97 -8.73 -25.45
C SER A 750 -6.46 -8.62 -25.79
N GLN A 751 -6.83 -8.71 -27.07
CA GLN A 751 -8.25 -8.65 -27.50
C GLN A 751 -9.04 -9.89 -27.10
N LEU A 752 -8.36 -10.95 -26.63
CA LEU A 752 -8.98 -12.15 -26.08
C LEU A 752 -9.30 -12.00 -24.59
N ASP A 753 -8.61 -11.10 -23.90
CA ASP A 753 -8.69 -10.94 -22.45
C ASP A 753 -9.79 -9.94 -22.04
N ASP A 754 -10.06 -8.94 -22.87
CA ASP A 754 -10.95 -7.81 -22.55
C ASP A 754 -12.46 -8.07 -22.77
N GLY A 755 -12.88 -9.24 -23.26
CA GLY A 755 -14.31 -9.56 -23.37
C GLY A 755 -14.69 -10.57 -24.44
N ASP A 756 -15.87 -10.36 -25.05
CA ASP A 756 -16.42 -11.23 -26.09
C ASP A 756 -16.10 -10.67 -27.50
N LEU A 757 -14.92 -11.01 -28.02
CA LEU A 757 -14.47 -10.57 -29.35
C LEU A 757 -15.47 -10.91 -30.46
N ALA A 758 -16.15 -12.05 -30.37
CA ALA A 758 -17.15 -12.44 -31.38
C ALA A 758 -18.33 -11.45 -31.40
N HIS A 759 -18.74 -10.95 -30.24
CA HIS A 759 -19.74 -9.89 -30.15
C HIS A 759 -19.23 -8.57 -30.74
N SER A 760 -18.00 -8.18 -30.43
CA SER A 760 -17.38 -6.96 -30.96
C SER A 760 -17.26 -6.99 -32.49
N VAL A 761 -16.88 -8.12 -33.07
CA VAL A 761 -16.82 -8.33 -34.53
C VAL A 761 -18.21 -8.25 -35.15
N ALA A 762 -19.23 -8.86 -34.53
CA ALA A 762 -20.61 -8.77 -35.01
C ALA A 762 -21.12 -7.32 -35.03
N ALA A 763 -20.90 -6.58 -33.94
CA ALA A 763 -21.28 -5.16 -33.84
C ALA A 763 -20.53 -4.30 -34.88
N LEU A 764 -19.25 -4.60 -35.13
CA LEU A 764 -18.47 -3.90 -36.14
C LEU A 764 -18.99 -4.14 -37.56
N LEU A 765 -19.30 -5.38 -37.92
CA LEU A 765 -19.87 -5.72 -39.22
C LEU A 765 -21.24 -5.05 -39.43
N GLU A 766 -22.07 -5.01 -38.39
CA GLU A 766 -23.35 -4.28 -38.42
C GLU A 766 -23.15 -2.78 -38.61
N ALA A 767 -22.21 -2.16 -37.87
CA ALA A 767 -21.94 -0.74 -37.93
C ALA A 767 -21.29 -0.28 -39.25
N THR A 768 -20.46 -1.12 -39.86
CA THR A 768 -19.77 -0.82 -41.13
C THR A 768 -20.57 -1.25 -42.36
N GLY A 769 -21.44 -2.27 -42.21
CA GLY A 769 -22.18 -2.88 -43.32
C GLY A 769 -21.31 -3.69 -44.27
N LEU A 770 -20.08 -4.05 -43.87
CA LEU A 770 -19.17 -4.89 -44.66
C LEU A 770 -19.73 -6.31 -44.78
N THR A 771 -19.68 -6.88 -45.98
CA THR A 771 -19.98 -8.32 -46.15
C THR A 771 -18.98 -9.15 -45.33
N PRO A 772 -19.42 -10.03 -44.42
CA PRO A 772 -18.53 -10.73 -43.48
C PRO A 772 -17.39 -11.52 -44.12
N SER A 773 -17.62 -12.09 -45.31
CA SER A 773 -16.60 -12.87 -46.04
C SER A 773 -15.44 -12.03 -46.59
N LEU A 774 -15.55 -10.70 -46.54
CA LEU A 774 -14.48 -9.77 -46.90
C LEU A 774 -13.62 -9.37 -45.70
N LEU A 775 -13.95 -9.82 -44.49
CA LEU A 775 -13.11 -9.65 -43.31
C LEU A 775 -12.35 -10.95 -43.04
N GLU A 776 -11.04 -10.81 -42.84
CA GLU A 776 -10.13 -11.88 -42.48
C GLU A 776 -9.35 -11.49 -41.22
N LEU A 777 -9.36 -12.37 -40.22
CA LEU A 777 -8.62 -12.20 -38.97
C LEU A 777 -7.42 -13.12 -38.96
N GLU A 778 -6.24 -12.55 -38.75
CA GLU A 778 -4.98 -13.26 -38.67
C GLU A 778 -4.62 -13.48 -37.19
N VAL A 779 -4.34 -14.73 -36.82
CA VAL A 779 -4.11 -15.13 -35.43
C VAL A 779 -2.79 -15.87 -35.29
N THR A 780 -2.00 -15.51 -34.28
CA THR A 780 -0.72 -16.17 -34.01
C THR A 780 -0.88 -17.38 -33.07
N GLU A 781 0.19 -18.16 -32.89
CA GLU A 781 0.19 -19.33 -32.00
C GLU A 781 -0.15 -18.97 -30.54
N ASP A 782 0.38 -17.86 -30.03
CA ASP A 782 0.18 -17.42 -28.64
C ASP A 782 -1.29 -17.24 -28.27
N ILE A 783 -2.11 -16.85 -29.27
CA ILE A 783 -3.56 -16.69 -29.13
C ILE A 783 -4.26 -18.04 -28.91
N LEU A 784 -3.79 -19.10 -29.58
CA LEU A 784 -4.39 -20.43 -29.47
C LEU A 784 -4.03 -21.15 -28.18
N LEU A 785 -2.90 -20.80 -27.57
CA LEU A 785 -2.42 -21.38 -26.31
C LEU A 785 -3.16 -20.83 -25.08
N HIS A 786 -3.90 -19.73 -25.23
CA HIS A 786 -4.63 -19.08 -24.14
C HIS A 786 -6.03 -19.69 -23.96
N ASP A 787 -6.36 -20.18 -22.76
CA ASP A 787 -7.70 -20.70 -22.39
C ASP A 787 -8.45 -21.42 -23.53
N GLU A 788 -7.91 -22.58 -23.94
CA GLU A 788 -8.25 -23.28 -25.18
C GLU A 788 -9.77 -23.49 -25.41
N GLY A 789 -10.54 -23.69 -24.33
CA GLY A 789 -11.98 -23.92 -24.43
C GLY A 789 -12.73 -22.66 -24.85
N ARG A 790 -12.42 -21.54 -24.19
CA ARG A 790 -13.03 -20.23 -24.45
C ARG A 790 -12.71 -19.72 -25.84
N VAL A 791 -11.44 -19.80 -26.26
CA VAL A 791 -10.99 -19.31 -27.57
C VAL A 791 -11.61 -20.12 -28.71
N LEU A 792 -11.74 -21.44 -28.53
CA LEU A 792 -12.36 -22.30 -29.54
C LEU A 792 -13.83 -21.91 -29.81
N ASP A 793 -14.61 -21.70 -28.75
CA ASP A 793 -16.02 -21.32 -28.87
C ASP A 793 -16.18 -19.93 -29.50
N MET A 794 -15.28 -19.00 -29.16
CA MET A 794 -15.25 -17.67 -29.74
C MET A 794 -14.96 -17.69 -31.25
N PHE A 795 -13.95 -18.45 -31.72
CA PHE A 795 -13.65 -18.54 -33.16
C PHE A 795 -14.75 -19.22 -33.96
N LYS A 796 -15.42 -20.24 -33.40
CA LYS A 796 -16.62 -20.82 -34.02
C LYS A 796 -17.72 -19.77 -34.22
N ARG A 797 -17.94 -18.91 -33.23
CA ARG A 797 -18.94 -17.83 -33.32
C ARG A 797 -18.54 -16.78 -34.36
N ILE A 798 -17.26 -16.44 -34.47
CA ILE A 798 -16.75 -15.52 -35.49
C ILE A 798 -16.96 -16.10 -36.90
N GLN A 799 -16.60 -17.37 -37.12
CA GLN A 799 -16.85 -18.02 -38.40
C GLN A 799 -18.34 -18.17 -38.74
N GLN A 800 -19.22 -18.35 -37.74
CA GLN A 800 -20.68 -18.35 -37.96
C GLN A 800 -21.20 -17.01 -38.49
N LEU A 801 -20.49 -15.90 -38.26
CA LEU A 801 -20.80 -14.61 -38.88
C LEU A 801 -20.41 -14.57 -40.38
N GLY A 802 -19.56 -15.50 -40.83
CA GLY A 802 -19.00 -15.56 -42.18
C GLY A 802 -17.63 -14.89 -42.32
N VAL A 803 -16.97 -14.55 -41.21
CA VAL A 803 -15.62 -14.00 -41.16
C VAL A 803 -14.58 -15.11 -41.30
N ARG A 804 -13.50 -14.85 -42.03
CA ARG A 804 -12.39 -15.80 -42.21
C ARG A 804 -11.37 -15.69 -41.08
N VAL A 805 -10.81 -16.82 -40.67
CA VAL A 805 -9.74 -16.88 -39.67
C VAL A 805 -8.53 -17.61 -40.26
N LEU A 806 -7.41 -16.89 -40.38
CA LEU A 806 -6.13 -17.42 -40.86
C LEU A 806 -5.13 -17.53 -39.72
N PHE A 807 -4.36 -18.60 -39.72
CA PHE A 807 -3.26 -18.77 -38.79
C PHE A 807 -2.00 -18.12 -39.34
N ASP A 808 -1.42 -17.18 -38.60
CA ASP A 808 -0.24 -16.41 -38.99
C ASP A 808 1.07 -17.00 -38.45
N ASP A 809 2.19 -16.62 -39.07
CA ASP A 809 3.55 -17.02 -38.73
C ASP A 809 3.79 -18.55 -38.66
N PHE A 810 3.11 -19.34 -39.51
CA PHE A 810 3.20 -20.79 -39.45
C PHE A 810 4.63 -21.29 -39.74
N GLY A 811 5.20 -22.06 -38.81
CA GLY A 811 6.52 -22.71 -38.92
C GLY A 811 7.62 -22.11 -38.04
N THR A 812 7.43 -20.92 -37.47
CA THR A 812 8.44 -20.24 -36.64
C THR A 812 8.40 -20.66 -35.15
N GLY A 813 7.32 -21.33 -34.73
CA GLY A 813 7.06 -21.79 -33.36
C GLY A 813 6.86 -23.31 -33.22
N TYR A 814 6.49 -23.77 -32.01
CA TYR A 814 6.20 -25.19 -31.71
C TYR A 814 4.76 -25.57 -32.04
N ALA A 815 4.17 -24.96 -33.08
CA ALA A 815 2.78 -25.12 -33.47
C ALA A 815 2.39 -26.60 -33.51
N SER A 816 1.66 -27.03 -32.49
CA SER A 816 1.23 -28.42 -32.41
C SER A 816 0.20 -28.65 -33.51
N LEU A 817 0.44 -29.62 -34.40
CA LEU A 817 -0.54 -30.10 -35.38
C LEU A 817 -1.91 -30.42 -34.75
N SER A 818 -1.93 -30.67 -33.44
CA SER A 818 -3.17 -30.83 -32.67
C SER A 818 -4.05 -29.58 -32.65
N TYR A 819 -3.49 -28.37 -32.70
CA TYR A 819 -4.22 -27.10 -32.73
C TYR A 819 -4.86 -26.83 -34.09
N LEU A 820 -4.13 -27.06 -35.18
CA LEU A 820 -4.67 -26.95 -36.54
C LEU A 820 -5.91 -27.84 -36.76
N LYS A 821 -5.93 -29.01 -36.11
CA LYS A 821 -7.08 -29.93 -36.18
C LYS A 821 -8.25 -29.47 -35.30
N LYS A 822 -7.97 -28.78 -34.19
CA LYS A 822 -8.95 -28.45 -33.16
C LYS A 822 -9.67 -27.13 -33.45
N PHE A 823 -8.95 -26.13 -33.92
CA PHE A 823 -9.49 -24.81 -34.20
C PHE A 823 -10.07 -24.73 -35.60
N PRO A 824 -11.17 -23.98 -35.78
CA PRO A 824 -11.82 -23.87 -37.07
C PRO A 824 -11.14 -22.74 -37.86
N LEU A 825 -10.12 -23.11 -38.62
CA LEU A 825 -9.32 -22.19 -39.44
C LEU A 825 -9.74 -22.29 -40.91
N ASP A 826 -9.61 -21.20 -41.66
CA ASP A 826 -9.87 -21.15 -43.11
C ASP A 826 -8.57 -21.25 -43.94
N GLY A 827 -7.43 -20.84 -43.35
CA GLY A 827 -6.16 -20.82 -44.07
C GLY A 827 -4.93 -20.69 -43.17
N LEU A 828 -3.76 -20.83 -43.78
CA LEU A 828 -2.44 -20.70 -43.17
C LEU A 828 -1.62 -19.63 -43.91
N LYS A 829 -0.95 -18.75 -43.18
CA LYS A 829 0.10 -17.86 -43.70
C LYS A 829 1.48 -18.47 -43.43
N ILE A 830 2.28 -18.57 -44.49
CA ILE A 830 3.68 -19.01 -44.40
C ILE A 830 4.54 -17.79 -44.13
N ASP A 831 5.25 -17.81 -43.00
CA ASP A 831 6.11 -16.68 -42.60
C ASP A 831 7.19 -16.39 -43.65
N ARG A 832 7.50 -15.10 -43.79
CA ARG A 832 8.50 -14.59 -44.74
C ARG A 832 9.89 -15.21 -44.55
N SER A 833 10.26 -15.65 -43.35
CA SER A 833 11.60 -16.21 -43.09
C SER A 833 11.87 -17.45 -43.95
N PHE A 834 10.86 -18.30 -44.17
CA PHE A 834 10.98 -19.48 -45.03
C PHE A 834 10.85 -19.17 -46.52
N VAL A 835 10.28 -18.01 -46.88
CA VAL A 835 10.05 -17.63 -48.29
C VAL A 835 11.23 -16.84 -48.87
N LEU A 836 11.93 -16.06 -48.05
CA LEU A 836 13.08 -15.25 -48.46
C LEU A 836 14.21 -16.11 -49.06
N ASP A 837 14.58 -17.19 -48.38
CA ASP A 837 15.70 -18.07 -48.77
C ASP A 837 15.25 -19.37 -49.48
N LEU A 838 13.97 -19.44 -49.89
CA LEU A 838 13.31 -20.63 -50.45
C LEU A 838 14.03 -21.28 -51.65
N LEU A 839 14.75 -20.49 -52.46
CA LEU A 839 15.47 -20.97 -53.64
C LEU A 839 16.91 -21.42 -53.31
N ALA A 840 17.43 -21.02 -52.16
CA ALA A 840 18.81 -21.25 -51.74
C ALA A 840 18.93 -22.34 -50.67
N ASP A 841 17.93 -22.46 -49.79
CA ASP A 841 17.90 -23.42 -48.68
C ASP A 841 16.90 -24.56 -48.95
N SER A 842 17.40 -25.80 -48.94
CA SER A 842 16.57 -27.00 -49.12
C SER A 842 15.66 -27.28 -47.92
N ASP A 843 16.04 -26.85 -46.72
CA ASP A 843 15.27 -27.06 -45.50
C ASP A 843 14.03 -26.14 -45.50
N ASP A 844 14.20 -24.88 -45.88
CA ASP A 844 13.07 -23.95 -46.06
C ASP A 844 12.11 -24.42 -47.15
N ALA A 845 12.63 -24.89 -48.29
CA ALA A 845 11.81 -25.49 -49.34
C ALA A 845 11.03 -26.72 -48.87
N ALA A 846 11.61 -27.54 -47.98
CA ALA A 846 10.93 -28.67 -47.39
C ALA A 846 9.82 -28.24 -46.41
N ILE A 847 10.04 -27.20 -45.60
CA ILE A 847 9.05 -26.64 -44.67
C ILE A 847 7.87 -26.04 -45.44
N VAL A 848 8.15 -25.21 -46.45
CA VAL A 848 7.11 -24.61 -47.30
C VAL A 848 6.33 -25.68 -48.06
N GLY A 849 7.00 -26.63 -48.69
CA GLY A 849 6.36 -27.73 -49.40
C GLY A 849 5.49 -28.61 -48.50
N SER A 850 5.97 -28.89 -47.28
CA SER A 850 5.20 -29.65 -46.28
C SER A 850 3.97 -28.88 -45.80
N THR A 851 4.08 -27.57 -45.61
CA THR A 851 2.97 -26.69 -45.20
C THR A 851 1.88 -26.64 -46.27
N ILE A 852 2.27 -26.48 -47.54
CA ILE A 852 1.33 -26.52 -48.69
C ILE A 852 0.69 -27.91 -48.83
N GLY A 853 1.43 -28.98 -48.55
CA GLY A 853 0.88 -30.34 -48.55
C GLY A 853 -0.16 -30.55 -47.44
N LEU A 854 0.15 -30.08 -46.23
CA LEU A 854 -0.72 -30.18 -45.06
C LEU A 854 -2.02 -29.39 -45.24
N SER A 855 -1.93 -28.15 -45.73
CA SER A 855 -3.10 -27.31 -45.96
C SER A 855 -4.11 -27.96 -46.92
N LYS A 856 -3.62 -28.54 -48.03
CA LYS A 856 -4.46 -29.27 -49.01
C LYS A 856 -5.17 -30.46 -48.38
N GLN A 857 -4.51 -31.18 -47.47
CA GLN A 857 -5.11 -32.32 -46.77
C GLN A 857 -6.16 -31.89 -45.73
N LEU A 858 -6.01 -30.70 -45.14
CA LEU A 858 -6.95 -30.14 -44.17
C LEU A 858 -8.04 -29.27 -44.82
N GLY A 859 -7.94 -28.99 -46.12
CA GLY A 859 -8.87 -28.12 -46.84
C GLY A 859 -8.69 -26.64 -46.51
N LEU A 860 -7.49 -26.22 -46.12
CA LEU A 860 -7.13 -24.84 -45.75
C LEU A 860 -6.50 -24.12 -46.94
N SER A 861 -6.79 -22.83 -47.11
CA SER A 861 -6.05 -21.97 -48.06
C SER A 861 -4.63 -21.68 -47.56
N VAL A 862 -3.74 -21.28 -48.47
CA VAL A 862 -2.36 -20.89 -48.11
C VAL A 862 -2.02 -19.57 -48.76
N VAL A 863 -1.49 -18.67 -47.94
CA VAL A 863 -0.91 -17.39 -48.35
C VAL A 863 0.58 -17.41 -48.04
N ALA A 864 1.44 -17.22 -49.03
CA ALA A 864 2.89 -17.09 -48.81
C ALA A 864 3.28 -15.61 -48.68
N GLU A 865 4.03 -15.27 -47.62
CA GLU A 865 4.51 -13.91 -47.38
C GLU A 865 5.94 -13.67 -47.87
N GLY A 866 6.33 -12.39 -48.00
CA GLY A 866 7.74 -12.04 -48.25
C GLY A 866 8.23 -12.32 -49.68
N ILE A 867 7.34 -12.43 -50.67
CA ILE A 867 7.74 -12.67 -52.06
C ILE A 867 8.39 -11.41 -52.66
N GLU A 868 9.70 -11.45 -52.86
CA GLU A 868 10.47 -10.30 -53.38
C GLU A 868 10.80 -10.37 -54.87
N ASN A 869 10.71 -11.54 -55.50
CA ASN A 869 11.07 -11.71 -56.91
C ASN A 869 10.18 -12.74 -57.64
N ARG A 870 10.22 -12.68 -58.97
CA ARG A 870 9.42 -13.53 -59.87
C ARG A 870 9.76 -15.03 -59.73
N ALA A 871 11.03 -15.37 -59.52
CA ALA A 871 11.47 -16.76 -59.45
C ALA A 871 10.89 -17.46 -58.20
N THR A 872 10.87 -16.77 -57.05
CA THR A 872 10.22 -17.27 -55.83
C THR A 872 8.71 -17.47 -56.05
N ALA A 873 8.04 -16.53 -56.72
CA ALA A 873 6.61 -16.66 -57.05
C ALA A 873 6.33 -17.87 -57.96
N ASP A 874 7.09 -18.04 -59.04
CA ASP A 874 6.92 -19.17 -59.98
C ASP A 874 7.19 -20.52 -59.28
N PHE A 875 8.14 -20.55 -58.34
CA PHE A 875 8.45 -21.75 -57.56
C PHE A 875 7.31 -22.10 -56.58
N LEU A 876 6.75 -21.11 -55.88
CA LEU A 876 5.56 -21.30 -55.03
C LEU A 876 4.35 -21.79 -55.83
N VAL A 877 4.13 -21.27 -57.05
CA VAL A 877 3.09 -21.78 -57.97
C VAL A 877 3.36 -23.25 -58.33
N SER A 878 4.61 -23.63 -58.58
CA SER A 878 4.96 -25.02 -58.90
C SER A 878 4.71 -26.00 -57.74
N MET A 879 4.83 -25.52 -56.49
CA MET A 879 4.43 -26.27 -55.29
C MET A 879 2.91 -26.26 -55.06
N GLY A 880 2.19 -25.43 -55.81
CA GLY A 880 0.74 -25.28 -55.76
C GLY A 880 0.27 -24.44 -54.58
N CYS A 881 1.01 -23.38 -54.24
CA CYS A 881 0.55 -22.27 -53.42
C CYS A 881 -0.42 -21.39 -54.25
N GLU A 882 -1.54 -20.97 -53.65
CA GLU A 882 -2.63 -20.30 -54.36
C GLU A 882 -2.52 -18.77 -54.31
N GLU A 883 -2.27 -18.24 -53.12
CA GLU A 883 -2.24 -16.82 -52.82
C GLU A 883 -0.85 -16.43 -52.29
N GLY A 884 -0.45 -15.17 -52.50
CA GLY A 884 0.77 -14.66 -51.90
C GLY A 884 0.84 -13.15 -51.85
N GLN A 885 1.75 -12.67 -51.02
CA GLN A 885 2.03 -11.26 -50.80
C GLN A 885 3.52 -10.99 -50.67
N GLY A 886 3.93 -9.79 -51.05
CA GLY A 886 5.33 -9.38 -50.96
C GLY A 886 5.66 -8.18 -51.83
N TYR A 887 6.87 -7.67 -51.68
CA TYR A 887 7.32 -6.45 -52.36
C TYR A 887 7.40 -6.58 -53.88
N PHE A 888 7.45 -7.81 -54.40
CA PHE A 888 7.33 -8.07 -55.83
C PHE A 888 6.00 -7.59 -56.41
N PHE A 889 4.89 -7.76 -55.67
CA PHE A 889 3.55 -7.38 -56.11
C PHE A 889 3.19 -5.95 -55.70
N GLY A 890 3.61 -5.53 -54.51
CA GLY A 890 3.40 -4.18 -54.02
C GLY A 890 3.87 -4.04 -52.58
N ARG A 891 4.46 -2.89 -52.26
CA ARG A 891 4.77 -2.51 -50.87
C ARG A 891 3.48 -2.07 -50.16
N PRO A 892 3.41 -2.14 -48.82
CA PRO A 892 2.33 -1.51 -48.07
C PRO A 892 2.18 -0.03 -48.47
N MET A 893 0.96 0.41 -48.77
CA MET A 893 0.70 1.78 -49.25
C MET A 893 -0.62 2.35 -48.68
N PRO A 894 -0.79 3.68 -48.61
CA PRO A 894 -2.07 4.28 -48.21
C PRO A 894 -3.23 3.87 -49.13
N ALA A 895 -4.46 3.91 -48.62
CA ALA A 895 -5.67 3.56 -49.37
C ALA A 895 -5.76 4.24 -50.75
N ASP A 896 -5.55 5.57 -50.82
CA ASP A 896 -5.60 6.32 -52.09
C ASP A 896 -4.57 5.84 -53.14
N ALA A 897 -3.42 5.33 -52.70
CA ALA A 897 -2.42 4.75 -53.59
C ALA A 897 -2.84 3.35 -54.04
N PHE A 898 -3.37 2.55 -53.11
CA PHE A 898 -3.91 1.22 -53.38
C PHE A 898 -5.05 1.27 -54.42
N ASP A 899 -5.98 2.20 -54.25
CA ASP A 899 -7.12 2.41 -55.17
C ASP A 899 -6.65 2.68 -56.60
N ARG A 900 -5.69 3.60 -56.77
CA ARG A 900 -5.16 3.96 -58.08
C ARG A 900 -4.38 2.83 -58.74
N GLN A 901 -3.64 2.06 -57.95
CA GLN A 901 -2.74 1.05 -58.49
C GLN A 901 -3.46 -0.26 -58.80
N PHE A 902 -4.42 -0.68 -57.98
CA PHE A 902 -5.04 -2.01 -58.10
C PHE A 902 -6.54 -1.98 -58.45
N LEU A 903 -7.26 -0.89 -58.16
CA LEU A 903 -8.73 -0.84 -58.33
C LEU A 903 -9.17 0.02 -59.53
N ALA A 904 -8.36 0.99 -59.97
CA ALA A 904 -8.70 1.90 -61.06
C ALA A 904 -8.64 1.26 -62.47
N ALA A 905 -8.06 0.07 -62.62
CA ALA A 905 -7.86 -0.57 -63.94
C ALA A 905 -9.14 -1.15 -64.58
N GLY A 906 -10.26 -1.20 -63.87
CA GLY A 906 -11.54 -1.75 -64.37
C GLY A 906 -12.33 -0.84 -65.33
N GLN A 907 -11.95 0.43 -65.50
CA GLN A 907 -12.75 1.40 -66.27
C GLN A 907 -12.37 1.57 -67.76
N VAL A 908 -11.33 0.90 -68.28
CA VAL A 908 -10.88 1.11 -69.68
C VAL A 908 -11.50 0.13 -70.69
N ALA A 909 -12.18 -0.94 -70.26
CA ALA A 909 -12.64 -2.00 -71.16
C ALA A 909 -14.09 -1.89 -71.71
N VAL A 910 -14.86 -0.83 -71.40
CA VAL A 910 -16.28 -0.71 -71.84
C VAL A 910 -16.49 0.39 -72.91
N SER A 911 -15.42 0.89 -73.53
CA SER A 911 -15.50 1.91 -74.60
C SER A 911 -14.95 1.46 -75.97
N ALA A 912 -14.64 0.16 -76.16
CA ALA A 912 -14.23 -0.34 -77.48
C ALA A 912 -14.50 -1.84 -77.65
N ALA A 913 -15.76 -2.20 -77.88
CA ALA A 913 -16.21 -3.30 -78.76
C ALA A 913 -17.73 -3.22 -78.96
#